data_AF-A0A1V4MBJ3-F1
#
_entry.id   AF-A0A1V4MBJ3-F1
#
_cell.length_a   1.000
_cell.length_b   1.000
_cell.length_c   1.000
_cell.angle_alpha   90.00
_cell.angle_beta   90.00
_cell.angle_gamma   90.00
#
_symmetry.space_group_name_H-M   'P 1'
#
loop_
_entity.id
_entity.type
_entity.pdbx_description
1 polymer ?
#
loop_
_entity_poly.entity_id
_entity_poly.type
_entity_poly.pdbx_seq_one_letter_code
_entity_poly.pdbx_strand_id
1 'polypeptide(L)'
;MQFMQKSFAESISFIAVLIYLFFPNPCISSVVYEAYEKDSENIHVLNVQDSLSAFLTAIAVNGESIEPTADPDVFIGDIITFRVSIHSSSFSPLFDIKSETAWGSGFSYQGALEFQNMNGTYDPQNNKITAVIPRILREPDKLFWTYTFNLKIETYSDLFINVYSDELYTCQALKTYPISVQISRSDIQNAVPTFNAPDLTVLVNPECCRFQSSAVPLEWTIYVMNNGEEPAYNVRVTDNIGRNLSYSHSTIDGMAASPKLKNNAPVPGGTSMTWEIGNLAPAEMRNILVTVNPLDNTEDLDGYVNTINVSYGDEKTCCVFKDMEAPCYILPDKCIGNNVFERCGRLHGFFSITQMYKSNLYRTAENTEDTWATYFTPGIWAALPGSCDRIVEIVTSSASPGGLAVSPFYPGTKRKYQAYLLYSPQYEMYSHDSDNNMVSHQADVYFRYNTRNKFSFRVLDQFKRSHDSISSRALDIDDRYKTNLFSTLATLDLTKKLQLRLDYSNFNLNYDSSQNSRADRVDNSMATYGYFHFTPKTSFFANYEYSDISYRSNDLDSNENRFFAGFRWDVTKKTSGQIKGGFGEKDYDQPALSSADTWMAEIQVDHLLTSRTRLILNAYRRYDEPIGELVDKDDLQENFTKNILTHMVGLSLNYNFTTKLHLNLDTTLFYDEYKDEKTLSTRKERQDTEFAISPAIKFDFMKWLTFDLAYTYTNRDSNYSEFDYEDHTVYLRASIYQ
;
A
#
# COMPACT_ATOMS: atom_id res chain seq x y z
N MET A 1 -23.10 -21.83 -16.18
CA MET A 1 -23.52 -20.41 -16.09
C MET A 1 -24.70 -20.18 -15.13
N GLN A 2 -25.83 -20.92 -15.22
CA GLN A 2 -26.93 -20.82 -14.23
C GLN A 2 -26.56 -21.30 -12.81
N PHE A 3 -25.64 -22.26 -12.68
CA PHE A 3 -25.10 -22.69 -11.37
C PHE A 3 -24.21 -21.61 -10.71
N MET A 4 -23.53 -20.78 -11.51
CA MET A 4 -22.69 -19.68 -11.01
C MET A 4 -23.53 -18.55 -10.40
N GLN A 5 -24.69 -18.22 -10.97
CA GLN A 5 -25.60 -17.23 -10.39
C GLN A 5 -26.20 -17.71 -9.05
N LYS A 6 -26.47 -19.01 -8.93
CA LYS A 6 -27.11 -19.57 -7.74
C LYS A 6 -26.16 -19.67 -6.55
N SER A 7 -24.93 -20.15 -6.79
CA SER A 7 -23.88 -20.19 -5.77
C SER A 7 -23.44 -18.78 -5.33
N PHE A 8 -23.33 -17.82 -6.25
CA PHE A 8 -22.98 -16.43 -5.92
C PHE A 8 -24.08 -15.74 -5.08
N ALA A 9 -25.36 -15.98 -5.40
CA ALA A 9 -26.49 -15.45 -4.63
C ALA A 9 -26.62 -16.10 -3.24
N GLU A 10 -26.34 -17.40 -3.11
CA GLU A 10 -26.34 -18.11 -1.83
C GLU A 10 -25.19 -17.64 -0.91
N SER A 11 -24.01 -17.35 -1.46
CA SER A 11 -22.87 -16.78 -0.72
C SER A 11 -23.13 -15.36 -0.19
N ILE A 12 -23.76 -14.49 -1.00
CA ILE A 12 -24.16 -13.13 -0.55
C ILE A 12 -25.22 -13.21 0.54
N SER A 13 -26.16 -14.14 0.42
CA SER A 13 -27.21 -14.36 1.41
C SER A 13 -26.64 -14.87 2.74
N PHE A 14 -25.61 -15.73 2.69
CA PHE A 14 -24.93 -16.23 3.88
C PHE A 14 -24.11 -15.14 4.60
N ILE A 15 -23.46 -14.25 3.84
CA ILE A 15 -22.76 -13.07 4.38
C ILE A 15 -23.74 -12.12 5.06
N ALA A 16 -24.92 -11.87 4.46
CA ALA A 16 -25.96 -11.02 5.05
C ALA A 16 -26.53 -11.61 6.36
N VAL A 17 -26.67 -12.94 6.44
CA VAL A 17 -27.14 -13.64 7.64
C VAL A 17 -26.09 -13.63 8.76
N LEU A 18 -24.80 -13.74 8.43
CA LEU A 18 -23.71 -13.59 9.42
C LEU A 18 -23.64 -12.17 9.99
N ILE A 19 -23.81 -11.13 9.16
CA ILE A 19 -23.88 -9.73 9.62
C ILE A 19 -25.04 -9.53 10.61
N TYR A 20 -26.16 -10.22 10.40
CA TYR A 20 -27.31 -10.14 11.32
C TYR A 20 -27.12 -10.91 12.64
N LEU A 21 -26.33 -11.99 12.64
CA LEU A 21 -26.12 -12.84 13.82
C LEU A 21 -25.05 -12.31 14.78
N PHE A 22 -24.07 -11.54 14.30
CA PHE A 22 -22.95 -11.04 15.11
C PHE A 22 -23.15 -9.62 15.68
N PHE A 23 -24.20 -8.90 15.28
CA PHE A 23 -24.48 -7.54 15.76
C PHE A 23 -25.91 -7.38 16.31
N PRO A 24 -26.22 -7.88 17.52
CA PRO A 24 -27.43 -7.49 18.23
C PRO A 24 -27.27 -6.04 18.71
N ASN A 25 -28.04 -5.14 18.10
CA ASN A 25 -28.17 -3.72 18.50
C ASN A 25 -28.42 -3.56 20.01
N PRO A 26 -27.97 -2.43 20.58
CA PRO A 26 -28.95 -1.59 21.28
C PRO A 26 -28.82 -0.08 21.00
N CYS A 27 -29.94 0.50 20.55
CA CYS A 27 -30.52 1.82 20.86
C CYS A 27 -29.72 3.12 20.58
N ILE A 28 -30.26 4.27 20.13
CA ILE A 28 -31.57 4.87 19.74
C ILE A 28 -31.13 6.23 19.10
N SER A 29 -31.61 6.71 17.96
CA SER A 29 -32.86 7.48 17.82
C SER A 29 -33.15 7.82 16.36
N SER A 30 -34.40 7.63 16.02
CA SER A 30 -35.11 8.06 14.83
C SER A 30 -35.18 9.59 14.72
N VAL A 31 -34.74 10.14 13.58
CA VAL A 31 -35.56 11.02 12.71
C VAL A 31 -35.01 10.84 11.28
N VAL A 32 -35.64 9.99 10.48
CA VAL A 32 -35.46 9.93 9.02
C VAL A 32 -36.71 10.54 8.42
N TYR A 33 -36.56 11.60 7.62
CA TYR A 33 -37.68 12.14 6.85
C TYR A 33 -37.83 11.31 5.58
N GLU A 34 -38.94 10.60 5.49
CA GLU A 34 -39.34 9.74 4.38
C GLU A 34 -40.12 10.57 3.36
N ALA A 35 -39.65 10.60 2.11
CA ALA A 35 -40.51 10.94 0.97
C ALA A 35 -40.96 9.62 0.32
N TYR A 36 -42.25 9.32 0.44
CA TYR A 36 -42.86 8.11 -0.11
C TYR A 36 -43.31 8.33 -1.55
N GLU A 37 -42.95 7.40 -2.44
CA GLU A 37 -43.80 7.04 -3.57
C GLU A 37 -43.97 5.52 -3.58
N LYS A 38 -45.23 5.08 -3.57
CA LYS A 38 -45.62 3.68 -3.48
C LYS A 38 -45.99 3.21 -4.88
N ASP A 39 -45.08 2.48 -5.52
CA ASP A 39 -45.45 1.43 -6.47
C ASP A 39 -44.34 0.37 -6.60
N SER A 40 -44.72 -0.86 -6.24
CA SER A 40 -44.15 -2.19 -6.53
C SER A 40 -42.64 -2.40 -6.72
N GLU A 41 -42.06 -3.13 -5.76
CA GLU A 41 -40.98 -4.13 -5.91
C GLU A 41 -39.71 -3.70 -6.67
N ASN A 42 -38.91 -2.81 -6.08
CA ASN A 42 -37.43 -2.86 -6.03
C ASN A 42 -36.90 -1.63 -5.26
N ILE A 43 -36.17 -1.83 -4.16
CA ILE A 43 -35.51 -0.74 -3.43
C ILE A 43 -34.17 -0.47 -4.12
N HIS A 44 -34.09 0.59 -4.91
CA HIS A 44 -32.81 1.15 -5.37
C HIS A 44 -32.39 2.27 -4.43
N VAL A 45 -31.33 2.05 -3.64
CA VAL A 45 -30.61 3.14 -2.97
C VAL A 45 -29.74 3.82 -4.03
N LEU A 46 -30.24 4.90 -4.62
CA LEU A 46 -29.47 5.76 -5.53
C LEU A 46 -28.84 6.88 -4.71
N ASN A 47 -27.51 6.93 -4.71
CA ASN A 47 -26.74 8.04 -4.15
C ASN A 47 -26.94 9.26 -5.06
N VAL A 48 -27.72 10.25 -4.61
CA VAL A 48 -28.11 11.44 -5.41
C VAL A 48 -26.89 12.26 -5.88
N GLN A 49 -25.74 12.13 -5.22
CA GLN A 49 -24.49 12.86 -5.51
C GLN A 49 -23.93 12.66 -6.93
N ASP A 50 -24.12 11.51 -7.57
CA ASP A 50 -23.55 11.21 -8.90
C ASP A 50 -24.49 11.60 -10.07
N SER A 51 -25.63 12.21 -9.76
CA SER A 51 -26.75 12.38 -10.70
C SER A 51 -26.99 13.83 -11.19
N LEU A 52 -26.11 14.77 -10.82
CA LEU A 52 -26.16 16.18 -11.22
C LEU A 52 -24.79 16.64 -11.73
N SER A 53 -24.75 17.33 -12.87
CA SER A 53 -23.54 17.93 -13.44
C SER A 53 -23.81 19.37 -13.86
N ALA A 54 -22.89 20.28 -13.50
CA ALA A 54 -22.93 21.67 -13.94
C ALA A 54 -21.68 22.00 -14.77
N PHE A 55 -21.85 22.87 -15.77
CA PHE A 55 -20.79 23.29 -16.68
C PHE A 55 -20.79 24.82 -16.79
N LEU A 56 -19.61 25.43 -16.71
CA LEU A 56 -19.38 26.83 -17.04
C LEU A 56 -18.64 26.89 -18.38
N THR A 57 -19.15 27.66 -19.33
CA THR A 57 -18.48 27.87 -20.61
C THR A 57 -18.57 29.32 -21.04
N ALA A 58 -17.51 29.84 -21.66
CA ALA A 58 -17.57 31.09 -22.40
C ALA A 58 -18.18 30.82 -23.78
N ILE A 59 -19.18 31.63 -24.17
CA ILE A 59 -19.94 31.44 -25.41
C ILE A 59 -19.86 32.65 -26.36
N ALA A 60 -19.41 33.79 -25.87
CA ALA A 60 -19.12 34.96 -26.70
C ALA A 60 -18.04 35.84 -26.07
N VAL A 61 -17.28 36.55 -26.90
CA VAL A 61 -16.31 37.58 -26.50
C VAL A 61 -16.63 38.86 -27.26
N ASN A 62 -16.78 39.97 -26.55
CA ASN A 62 -17.17 41.29 -27.09
C ASN A 62 -18.46 41.25 -27.94
N GLY A 63 -19.37 40.33 -27.63
CA GLY A 63 -20.64 40.15 -28.34
C GLY A 63 -20.56 39.25 -29.59
N GLU A 64 -19.37 38.77 -29.98
CA GLU A 64 -19.21 37.78 -31.04
C GLU A 64 -19.25 36.36 -30.47
N SER A 65 -20.09 35.50 -31.03
CA SER A 65 -20.22 34.11 -30.59
C SER A 65 -18.95 33.32 -30.87
N ILE A 66 -18.51 32.52 -29.89
CA ILE A 66 -17.39 31.59 -30.01
C ILE A 66 -17.87 30.15 -29.79
N GLU A 67 -17.06 29.17 -30.18
CA GLU A 67 -17.28 27.78 -29.77
C GLU A 67 -17.18 27.67 -28.23
N PRO A 68 -18.16 27.04 -27.54
CA PRO A 68 -18.18 26.99 -26.08
C PRO A 68 -16.91 26.36 -25.51
N THR A 69 -16.15 27.13 -24.72
CA THR A 69 -14.88 26.69 -24.12
C THR A 69 -14.80 27.05 -22.63
N ALA A 70 -14.04 26.26 -21.87
CA ALA A 70 -13.69 26.56 -20.49
C ALA A 70 -12.42 27.43 -20.36
N ASP A 71 -11.72 27.67 -21.46
CA ASP A 71 -10.49 28.49 -21.53
C ASP A 71 -10.56 29.40 -22.77
N PRO A 72 -11.24 30.55 -22.70
CA PRO A 72 -11.34 31.48 -23.82
C PRO A 72 -10.07 32.35 -23.94
N ASP A 73 -9.55 32.48 -25.16
CA ASP A 73 -8.49 33.45 -25.49
C ASP A 73 -9.06 34.88 -25.44
N VAL A 74 -8.61 35.70 -24.49
CA VAL A 74 -9.17 37.03 -24.21
C VAL A 74 -8.12 38.03 -23.72
N PHE A 75 -8.42 39.32 -23.85
CA PHE A 75 -7.56 40.43 -23.42
C PHE A 75 -8.20 41.25 -22.29
N ILE A 76 -7.37 41.98 -21.53
CA ILE A 76 -7.87 42.95 -20.55
C ILE A 76 -8.73 43.99 -21.26
N GLY A 77 -9.95 44.21 -20.76
CA GLY A 77 -10.95 45.08 -21.35
C GLY A 77 -12.06 44.35 -22.11
N ASP A 78 -11.86 43.07 -22.46
CA ASP A 78 -12.87 42.27 -23.15
C ASP A 78 -14.06 41.96 -22.25
N ILE A 79 -15.24 41.85 -22.86
CA ILE A 79 -16.48 41.41 -22.21
C ILE A 79 -16.77 39.98 -22.65
N ILE A 80 -16.76 39.05 -21.70
CA ILE A 80 -17.09 37.65 -21.95
C ILE A 80 -18.54 37.39 -21.55
N THR A 81 -19.29 36.72 -22.43
CA THR A 81 -20.58 36.12 -22.07
C THR A 81 -20.35 34.68 -21.64
N PHE A 82 -20.62 34.40 -20.38
CA PHE A 82 -20.58 33.05 -19.80
C PHE A 82 -21.96 32.41 -19.82
N ARG A 83 -21.99 31.08 -19.96
CA ARG A 83 -23.18 30.24 -19.79
C ARG A 83 -22.91 29.20 -18.72
N VAL A 84 -23.79 29.14 -17.74
CA VAL A 84 -23.88 28.01 -16.81
C VAL A 84 -24.95 27.06 -17.32
N SER A 85 -24.63 25.77 -17.40
CA SER A 85 -25.57 24.71 -17.79
C SER A 85 -25.63 23.64 -16.71
N ILE A 86 -26.83 23.34 -16.20
CA ILE A 86 -27.05 22.32 -15.18
C ILE A 86 -27.84 21.18 -15.79
N HIS A 87 -27.40 19.96 -15.51
CA HIS A 87 -27.94 18.72 -16.04
C HIS A 87 -28.16 17.73 -14.90
N SER A 88 -29.23 16.94 -15.00
CA SER A 88 -29.43 15.79 -14.12
C SER A 88 -29.52 14.50 -14.93
N SER A 89 -28.83 13.47 -14.46
CA SER A 89 -28.95 12.07 -14.88
C SER A 89 -29.74 11.23 -13.85
N SER A 90 -30.37 11.87 -12.86
CA SER A 90 -31.14 11.20 -11.81
C SER A 90 -32.38 10.53 -12.39
N PHE A 91 -32.65 9.29 -11.95
CA PHE A 91 -33.88 8.59 -12.25
C PHE A 91 -35.06 9.03 -11.37
N SER A 92 -34.81 9.84 -10.34
CA SER A 92 -35.80 10.38 -9.40
C SER A 92 -35.94 11.91 -9.52
N PRO A 93 -37.15 12.49 -9.36
CA PRO A 93 -37.33 13.94 -9.39
C PRO A 93 -36.53 14.62 -8.26
N LEU A 94 -35.93 15.76 -8.57
CA LEU A 94 -35.13 16.57 -7.62
C LEU A 94 -35.83 17.91 -7.38
N PHE A 95 -35.79 18.41 -6.14
CA PHE A 95 -36.43 19.67 -5.74
C PHE A 95 -35.40 20.67 -5.19
N ASP A 96 -35.71 21.96 -5.29
CA ASP A 96 -34.97 23.07 -4.67
C ASP A 96 -33.44 23.06 -4.89
N ILE A 97 -32.99 22.92 -6.14
CA ILE A 97 -31.56 22.99 -6.49
C ILE A 97 -31.13 24.45 -6.59
N LYS A 98 -30.00 24.81 -5.96
CA LYS A 98 -29.45 26.19 -5.97
C LYS A 98 -28.07 26.24 -6.61
N SER A 99 -27.89 27.00 -7.68
CA SER A 99 -26.57 27.30 -8.24
C SER A 99 -26.09 28.67 -7.80
N GLU A 100 -24.82 28.79 -7.40
CA GLU A 100 -24.19 30.06 -7.10
C GLU A 100 -22.90 30.27 -7.92
N THR A 101 -22.82 31.38 -8.62
CA THR A 101 -21.61 31.81 -9.33
C THR A 101 -21.03 33.01 -8.64
N ALA A 102 -19.73 33.01 -8.33
CA ALA A 102 -19.05 34.13 -7.70
C ALA A 102 -17.70 34.44 -8.37
N TRP A 103 -17.33 35.71 -8.44
CA TRP A 103 -16.09 36.13 -9.09
C TRP A 103 -15.26 37.09 -8.26
N GLY A 104 -13.94 36.99 -8.44
CA GLY A 104 -12.97 37.87 -7.79
C GLY A 104 -12.96 39.30 -8.34
N SER A 105 -12.17 40.16 -7.72
CA SER A 105 -12.09 41.59 -8.03
C SER A 105 -11.52 41.93 -9.42
N GLY A 106 -11.00 40.95 -10.17
CA GLY A 106 -10.53 41.16 -11.53
C GLY A 106 -11.62 41.19 -12.60
N PHE A 107 -12.89 41.00 -12.22
CA PHE A 107 -14.03 41.06 -13.13
C PHE A 107 -15.06 42.10 -12.68
N SER A 108 -15.64 42.81 -13.65
CA SER A 108 -16.75 43.74 -13.43
C SER A 108 -18.01 43.28 -14.18
N TYR A 109 -19.13 43.17 -13.46
CA TYR A 109 -20.39 42.71 -14.04
C TYR A 109 -21.04 43.75 -14.95
N GLN A 110 -21.41 43.34 -16.17
CA GLN A 110 -21.88 44.24 -17.25
C GLN A 110 -23.41 44.28 -17.41
N GLY A 111 -24.18 43.76 -16.45
CA GLY A 111 -25.63 43.99 -16.40
C GLY A 111 -26.51 43.10 -17.27
N ALA A 112 -25.95 42.24 -18.12
CA ALA A 112 -26.72 41.26 -18.89
C ALA A 112 -26.78 39.95 -18.09
N LEU A 113 -27.94 39.62 -17.50
CA LEU A 113 -28.22 38.34 -16.86
C LEU A 113 -29.56 37.82 -17.35
N GLU A 114 -29.54 36.63 -17.93
CA GLU A 114 -30.73 35.97 -18.46
C GLU A 114 -30.81 34.55 -17.90
N PHE A 115 -32.00 34.15 -17.45
CA PHE A 115 -32.26 32.79 -16.95
C PHE A 115 -33.18 32.04 -17.91
N GLN A 116 -32.89 30.77 -18.14
CA GLN A 116 -33.71 29.86 -18.93
C GLN A 116 -34.10 28.66 -18.08
N ASN A 117 -35.42 28.46 -17.92
CA ASN A 117 -36.03 27.38 -17.12
C ASN A 117 -35.75 27.43 -15.60
N MET A 118 -35.17 28.52 -15.09
CA MET A 118 -34.87 28.74 -13.67
C MET A 118 -35.07 30.21 -13.29
N ASN A 119 -35.08 30.52 -12.00
CA ASN A 119 -35.16 31.89 -11.49
C ASN A 119 -33.91 32.24 -10.68
N GLY A 120 -33.51 33.50 -10.60
CA GLY A 120 -32.35 33.87 -9.80
C GLY A 120 -32.18 35.36 -9.59
N THR A 121 -31.15 35.72 -8.83
CA THR A 121 -30.83 37.10 -8.44
C THR A 121 -29.32 37.34 -8.45
N TYR A 122 -28.92 38.56 -8.80
CA TYR A 122 -27.55 39.05 -8.66
C TYR A 122 -27.40 39.87 -7.38
N ASP A 123 -26.40 39.53 -6.57
CA ASP A 123 -25.96 40.29 -5.39
C ASP A 123 -24.68 41.09 -5.73
N PRO A 124 -24.79 42.42 -5.91
CA PRO A 124 -23.67 43.28 -6.26
C PRO A 124 -22.68 43.51 -5.12
N GLN A 125 -23.02 43.22 -3.85
CA GLN A 125 -22.09 43.43 -2.74
C GLN A 125 -21.05 42.31 -2.65
N ASN A 126 -21.43 41.11 -3.07
CA ASN A 126 -20.62 39.90 -2.96
C ASN A 126 -20.17 39.34 -4.33
N ASN A 127 -20.41 40.07 -5.42
CA ASN A 127 -20.09 39.63 -6.79
C ASN A 127 -20.63 38.23 -7.10
N LYS A 128 -21.91 38.00 -6.79
CA LYS A 128 -22.50 36.66 -6.74
C LYS A 128 -23.84 36.60 -7.46
N ILE A 129 -24.05 35.59 -8.30
CA ILE A 129 -25.36 35.25 -8.88
C ILE A 129 -25.87 33.98 -8.21
N THR A 130 -27.12 33.99 -7.77
CA THR A 130 -27.79 32.81 -7.22
C THR A 130 -28.97 32.44 -8.11
N ALA A 131 -29.05 31.18 -8.53
CA ALA A 131 -30.11 30.65 -9.37
C ALA A 131 -30.77 29.45 -8.68
N VAL A 132 -32.09 29.35 -8.74
CA VAL A 132 -32.90 28.33 -8.07
C VAL A 132 -33.73 27.58 -9.11
N ILE A 133 -33.61 26.26 -9.10
CA ILE A 133 -34.43 25.33 -9.88
C ILE A 133 -35.42 24.66 -8.91
N PRO A 134 -36.70 25.04 -8.94
CA PRO A 134 -37.67 24.55 -7.96
C PRO A 134 -37.97 23.05 -8.12
N ARG A 135 -37.90 22.52 -9.35
CA ARG A 135 -38.15 21.10 -9.62
C ARG A 135 -37.52 20.62 -10.93
N ILE A 136 -36.88 19.47 -10.91
CA ILE A 136 -36.44 18.71 -12.08
C ILE A 136 -37.36 17.49 -12.22
N LEU A 137 -38.15 17.45 -13.29
CA LEU A 137 -39.01 16.32 -13.66
C LEU A 137 -38.35 15.47 -14.74
N ARG A 138 -38.66 14.17 -14.77
CA ARG A 138 -38.20 13.23 -15.80
C ARG A 138 -38.67 13.68 -17.18
N GLU A 139 -37.78 14.28 -17.97
CA GLU A 139 -37.95 14.42 -19.41
C GLU A 139 -36.67 13.96 -20.12
N PRO A 140 -36.71 12.87 -20.91
CA PRO A 140 -35.51 12.28 -21.52
C PRO A 140 -34.82 13.15 -22.57
N ASP A 141 -35.42 14.26 -23.00
CA ASP A 141 -34.88 15.06 -24.10
C ASP A 141 -35.23 16.56 -23.94
N LYS A 142 -34.19 17.38 -23.71
CA LYS A 142 -34.11 18.84 -24.01
C LYS A 142 -34.56 19.89 -22.98
N LEU A 143 -34.20 19.79 -21.70
CA LEU A 143 -34.19 20.99 -20.84
C LEU A 143 -32.86 21.14 -20.11
N PHE A 144 -32.03 22.05 -20.61
CA PHE A 144 -30.89 22.58 -19.88
C PHE A 144 -31.40 23.73 -19.01
N TRP A 145 -31.18 23.68 -17.70
CA TRP A 145 -31.33 24.87 -16.85
C TRP A 145 -30.09 25.70 -17.05
N THR A 146 -30.26 26.89 -17.64
CA THR A 146 -29.12 27.74 -17.96
C THR A 146 -29.34 29.16 -17.47
N TYR A 147 -28.24 29.82 -17.18
CA TYR A 147 -28.22 31.26 -17.09
C TYR A 147 -26.94 31.79 -17.71
N THR A 148 -27.07 32.95 -18.36
CA THR A 148 -25.96 33.62 -19.02
C THR A 148 -25.71 34.96 -18.38
N PHE A 149 -24.43 35.33 -18.25
CA PHE A 149 -24.05 36.63 -17.72
C PHE A 149 -22.78 37.19 -18.36
N ASN A 150 -22.67 38.52 -18.38
CA ASN A 150 -21.52 39.22 -18.95
C ASN A 150 -20.58 39.74 -17.86
N LEU A 151 -19.29 39.38 -17.95
CA LEU A 151 -18.22 39.93 -17.14
C LEU A 151 -17.20 40.63 -18.03
N LYS A 152 -16.79 41.83 -17.64
CA LYS A 152 -15.65 42.53 -18.26
C LYS A 152 -14.38 42.23 -17.47
N ILE A 153 -13.30 41.96 -18.19
CA ILE A 153 -11.99 41.67 -17.61
C ILE A 153 -11.30 43.00 -17.26
N GLU A 154 -11.04 43.23 -15.98
CA GLU A 154 -10.35 44.43 -15.51
C GLU A 154 -8.88 44.13 -15.16
N THR A 155 -8.59 42.95 -14.58
CA THR A 155 -7.23 42.46 -14.25
C THR A 155 -7.18 40.93 -14.20
N TYR A 156 -5.99 40.33 -14.08
CA TYR A 156 -5.85 38.88 -13.81
C TYR A 156 -6.60 38.47 -12.53
N SER A 157 -7.52 37.52 -12.62
CA SER A 157 -8.24 36.93 -11.48
C SER A 157 -8.86 35.58 -11.86
N ASP A 158 -8.95 34.68 -10.87
CA ASP A 158 -9.65 33.40 -11.03
C ASP A 158 -11.19 33.58 -10.95
N LEU A 159 -11.94 32.73 -11.67
CA LEU A 159 -13.41 32.67 -11.67
C LEU A 159 -13.87 31.31 -11.12
N PHE A 160 -14.81 31.32 -10.15
CA PHE A 160 -15.28 30.10 -9.47
C PHE A 160 -16.81 29.94 -9.55
N ILE A 161 -17.29 28.71 -9.75
CA ILE A 161 -18.73 28.37 -9.62
C ILE A 161 -18.93 27.28 -8.57
N ASN A 162 -19.92 27.47 -7.70
CA ASN A 162 -20.34 26.55 -6.65
C ASN A 162 -21.82 26.19 -6.79
N VAL A 163 -22.18 24.91 -6.88
CA VAL A 163 -23.59 24.47 -6.95
C VAL A 163 -23.99 23.74 -5.67
N TYR A 164 -25.18 24.01 -5.16
CA TYR A 164 -25.79 23.50 -3.93
C TYR A 164 -27.17 22.88 -4.22
N SER A 165 -27.68 22.05 -3.32
CA SER A 165 -29.07 21.58 -3.33
C SER A 165 -29.62 21.66 -1.91
N ASP A 166 -30.80 22.25 -1.73
CA ASP A 166 -31.37 22.53 -0.41
C ASP A 166 -31.92 21.27 0.31
N GLU A 167 -32.07 20.13 -0.36
CA GLU A 167 -32.51 18.88 0.29
C GLU A 167 -31.41 18.17 1.10
N LEU A 168 -30.19 18.73 1.13
CA LEU A 168 -29.10 18.31 2.01
C LEU A 168 -28.71 19.51 2.88
N TYR A 169 -29.01 19.48 4.17
CA TYR A 169 -28.50 20.43 5.16
C TYR A 169 -26.97 20.29 5.32
N THR A 170 -26.20 20.66 4.30
CA THR A 170 -24.74 20.76 4.36
C THR A 170 -24.30 22.08 3.74
N CYS A 171 -23.52 22.87 4.49
CA CYS A 171 -22.92 24.12 4.03
C CYS A 171 -21.74 23.90 3.05
N GLN A 172 -21.81 22.88 2.18
CA GLN A 172 -20.77 22.52 1.21
C GLN A 172 -21.32 22.53 -0.22
N ALA A 173 -20.57 23.11 -1.16
CA ALA A 173 -20.86 23.01 -2.58
C ALA A 173 -20.64 21.56 -3.06
N LEU A 174 -21.57 21.01 -3.84
CA LEU A 174 -21.50 19.66 -4.41
C LEU A 174 -20.31 19.50 -5.37
N LYS A 175 -19.88 20.59 -6.03
CA LYS A 175 -18.71 20.63 -6.91
C LYS A 175 -18.30 22.07 -7.21
N THR A 176 -16.99 22.34 -7.26
CA THR A 176 -16.42 23.64 -7.64
C THR A 176 -15.69 23.51 -8.98
N TYR A 177 -16.03 24.36 -9.95
CA TYR A 177 -15.40 24.36 -11.27
C TYR A 177 -14.56 25.63 -11.44
N PRO A 178 -13.22 25.51 -11.50
CA PRO A 178 -12.36 26.64 -11.82
C PRO A 178 -12.34 26.86 -13.34
N ILE A 179 -12.51 28.10 -13.79
CA ILE A 179 -12.10 28.52 -15.13
C ILE A 179 -10.80 29.31 -15.00
N SER A 180 -9.76 28.83 -15.67
CA SER A 180 -8.53 29.57 -15.91
C SER A 180 -8.74 30.42 -17.15
N VAL A 181 -8.65 31.74 -17.03
CA VAL A 181 -8.70 32.64 -18.19
C VAL A 181 -7.26 32.93 -18.62
N GLN A 182 -6.80 32.36 -19.74
CA GLN A 182 -5.49 32.67 -20.31
C GLN A 182 -5.54 34.01 -21.06
N ILE A 183 -4.72 34.97 -20.65
CA ILE A 183 -4.58 36.25 -21.35
C ILE A 183 -3.52 36.10 -22.44
N SER A 184 -3.92 36.07 -23.70
CA SER A 184 -2.99 35.97 -24.82
C SER A 184 -2.19 37.28 -24.92
N ARG A 185 -0.84 37.22 -24.91
CA ARG A 185 -0.01 38.38 -25.32
C ARG A 185 -0.02 38.44 -26.84
N SER A 186 -0.20 39.63 -27.41
CA SER A 186 -0.23 39.87 -28.88
C SER A 186 1.04 39.50 -29.65
N ASP A 187 2.09 38.98 -29.00
CA ASP A 187 3.42 38.95 -29.58
C ASP A 187 4.01 37.54 -29.76
N ILE A 188 3.22 36.45 -29.72
CA ILE A 188 3.76 35.11 -30.00
C ILE A 188 2.74 34.26 -30.78
N GLN A 189 2.72 34.43 -32.11
CA GLN A 189 2.28 33.38 -33.04
C GLN A 189 3.47 32.44 -33.33
N ASN A 190 3.19 31.14 -33.36
CA ASN A 190 4.01 30.02 -33.85
C ASN A 190 4.97 29.36 -32.85
N ALA A 191 4.43 28.43 -32.06
CA ALA A 191 4.89 27.05 -31.93
C ALA A 191 3.86 26.33 -31.05
N VAL A 192 3.60 25.04 -31.29
CA VAL A 192 3.09 24.17 -30.23
C VAL A 192 4.33 23.57 -29.57
N PRO A 193 4.89 24.17 -28.50
CA PRO A 193 5.86 23.46 -27.68
C PRO A 193 5.09 22.49 -26.79
N THR A 194 5.53 21.25 -26.74
CA THR A 194 5.37 20.45 -25.52
C THR A 194 5.98 21.28 -24.40
N PHE A 195 5.13 21.81 -23.50
CA PHE A 195 5.57 22.62 -22.38
C PHE A 195 6.33 21.73 -21.40
N ASN A 196 7.65 21.64 -21.58
CA ASN A 196 8.54 21.16 -20.53
C ASN A 196 8.48 22.18 -19.40
N ALA A 197 7.79 21.83 -18.33
CA ALA A 197 7.63 22.66 -17.14
C ALA A 197 8.22 21.95 -15.93
N PRO A 198 8.68 22.68 -14.90
CA PRO A 198 8.92 22.09 -13.59
C PRO A 198 7.61 21.48 -13.06
N ASP A 199 7.70 20.26 -12.52
CA ASP A 199 6.59 19.53 -11.90
C ASP A 199 6.96 19.27 -10.44
N LEU A 200 6.48 20.12 -9.53
CA LEU A 200 6.77 19.97 -8.11
C LEU A 200 5.72 19.11 -7.43
N THR A 201 6.13 18.00 -6.84
CA THR A 201 5.29 17.20 -5.95
C THR A 201 5.67 17.42 -4.49
N VAL A 202 4.66 17.50 -3.63
CA VAL A 202 4.84 17.57 -2.17
C VAL A 202 4.36 16.28 -1.50
N LEU A 203 5.13 15.78 -0.54
CA LEU A 203 4.79 14.63 0.29
C LEU A 203 5.08 14.96 1.75
N VAL A 204 4.21 14.57 2.68
CA VAL A 204 4.38 14.84 4.12
C VAL A 204 4.50 13.51 4.86
N ASN A 205 5.39 13.44 5.87
CA ASN A 205 5.56 12.24 6.70
C ASN A 205 5.66 12.59 8.19
N PRO A 206 4.85 11.98 9.07
CA PRO A 206 3.71 11.12 8.74
C PRO A 206 2.60 11.91 8.03
N GLU A 207 1.82 11.26 7.15
CA GLU A 207 0.69 11.89 6.42
C GLU A 207 -0.44 12.35 7.36
N CYS A 208 -0.45 11.85 8.61
CA CYS A 208 -1.32 12.33 9.69
C CYS A 208 -0.50 12.57 10.97
N CYS A 209 -0.69 13.73 11.60
CA CYS A 209 -0.09 14.02 12.91
C CYS A 209 -0.99 13.48 14.04
N ARG A 210 -0.41 12.70 14.96
CA ARG A 210 -1.15 12.15 16.12
C ARG A 210 -0.87 12.97 17.37
N PHE A 211 -1.91 13.48 18.01
CA PHE A 211 -1.80 14.10 19.32
C PHE A 211 -1.63 13.02 20.40
N GLN A 212 -0.53 13.06 21.16
CA GLN A 212 -0.29 12.13 22.27
C GLN A 212 -0.57 12.75 23.64
N SER A 213 -0.17 14.01 23.84
CA SER A 213 -0.54 14.87 24.96
C SER A 213 -0.01 16.29 24.72
N SER A 214 -0.46 17.27 25.51
CA SER A 214 0.05 18.66 25.48
C SER A 214 1.55 18.79 25.83
N ALA A 215 2.19 17.72 26.33
CA ALA A 215 3.58 17.74 26.80
C ALA A 215 4.62 17.25 25.77
N VAL A 216 4.21 16.80 24.58
CA VAL A 216 5.12 16.22 23.56
C VAL A 216 5.12 17.10 22.30
N PRO A 217 6.29 17.53 21.78
CA PRO A 217 6.37 18.24 20.52
C PRO A 217 5.92 17.35 19.34
N LEU A 218 5.22 17.95 18.39
CA LEU A 218 4.83 17.31 17.14
C LEU A 218 5.90 17.57 16.08
N GLU A 219 6.21 16.53 15.29
CA GLU A 219 7.20 16.60 14.22
C GLU A 219 6.65 15.99 12.93
N TRP A 220 6.83 16.71 11.81
CA TRP A 220 6.60 16.18 10.47
C TRP A 220 7.69 16.64 9.51
N THR A 221 7.89 15.86 8.45
CA THR A 221 8.82 16.18 7.37
C THR A 221 8.05 16.43 6.08
N ILE A 222 8.27 17.60 5.48
CA ILE A 222 7.76 17.98 4.16
C ILE A 222 8.85 17.68 3.13
N TYR A 223 8.53 16.85 2.14
CA TYR A 223 9.39 16.56 1.00
C TYR A 223 8.86 17.31 -0.21
N VAL A 224 9.72 18.07 -0.88
CA VAL A 224 9.42 18.73 -2.15
C VAL A 224 10.36 18.17 -3.20
N MET A 225 9.81 17.66 -4.29
CA MET A 225 10.57 17.02 -5.37
C MET A 225 10.17 17.61 -6.71
N ASN A 226 11.15 17.88 -7.57
CA ASN A 226 10.90 18.26 -8.96
C ASN A 226 10.94 17.02 -9.86
N ASN A 227 9.76 16.57 -10.30
CA ASN A 227 9.58 15.48 -11.27
C ASN A 227 9.62 15.95 -12.73
N GLY A 228 9.67 17.27 -12.95
CA GLY A 228 9.70 17.87 -14.28
C GLY A 228 11.09 17.80 -14.92
N GLU A 229 11.13 18.04 -16.23
CA GLU A 229 12.37 18.05 -17.01
C GLU A 229 13.14 19.38 -16.90
N GLU A 230 12.52 20.44 -16.34
CA GLU A 230 13.11 21.77 -16.18
C GLU A 230 13.28 22.15 -14.69
N PRO A 231 14.28 22.98 -14.33
CA PRO A 231 14.47 23.44 -12.95
C PRO A 231 13.29 24.30 -12.45
N ALA A 232 12.88 24.08 -11.20
CA ALA A 232 11.96 24.96 -10.49
C ALA A 232 12.75 26.04 -9.76
N TYR A 233 12.51 27.31 -10.10
CA TYR A 233 13.22 28.43 -9.50
C TYR A 233 12.43 29.03 -8.32
N ASN A 234 13.15 29.55 -7.31
CA ASN A 234 12.58 30.26 -6.15
C ASN A 234 11.45 29.47 -5.45
N VAL A 235 11.68 28.19 -5.16
CA VAL A 235 10.65 27.35 -4.56
C VAL A 235 10.39 27.78 -3.11
N ARG A 236 9.12 28.02 -2.80
CA ARG A 236 8.61 28.39 -1.49
C ARG A 236 7.65 27.33 -0.97
N VAL A 237 7.77 27.00 0.30
CA VAL A 237 6.87 26.09 1.01
C VAL A 237 6.19 26.86 2.11
N THR A 238 4.87 26.92 2.09
CA THR A 238 4.06 27.57 3.14
C THR A 238 3.22 26.54 3.86
N ASP A 239 3.41 26.39 5.16
CA ASP A 239 2.65 25.51 6.04
C ASP A 239 1.77 26.35 6.99
N ASN A 240 0.48 26.05 7.04
CA ASN A 240 -0.47 26.67 7.98
C ASN A 240 -0.79 25.68 9.09
N ILE A 241 -0.16 25.85 10.26
CA ILE A 241 -0.38 24.99 11.43
C ILE A 241 -1.61 25.43 12.21
N GLY A 242 -2.32 24.48 12.79
CA GLY A 242 -3.56 24.72 13.53
C GLY A 242 -3.42 25.71 14.69
N ARG A 243 -4.56 26.33 15.07
CA ARG A 243 -4.65 27.40 16.07
C ARG A 243 -4.01 27.09 17.43
N ASN A 244 -3.92 25.83 17.85
CA ASN A 244 -3.37 25.45 19.16
C ASN A 244 -1.91 24.94 19.10
N LEU A 245 -1.19 25.25 18.01
CA LEU A 245 0.21 24.88 17.82
C LEU A 245 1.10 26.12 17.76
N SER A 246 2.26 26.03 18.38
CA SER A 246 3.33 27.02 18.30
C SER A 246 4.54 26.45 17.59
N TYR A 247 5.08 27.20 16.64
CA TYR A 247 6.32 26.82 15.98
C TYR A 247 7.49 26.78 16.98
N SER A 248 8.28 25.70 16.94
CA SER A 248 9.48 25.55 17.76
C SER A 248 10.75 25.77 16.94
N HIS A 249 11.03 24.88 15.99
CA HIS A 249 12.16 24.98 15.08
C HIS A 249 11.94 24.19 13.78
N SER A 250 12.80 24.40 12.79
CA SER A 250 12.82 23.60 11.57
C SER A 250 14.23 23.43 11.00
N THR A 251 14.40 22.45 10.13
CA THR A 251 15.64 22.25 9.37
C THR A 251 15.33 21.99 7.91
N ILE A 252 16.12 22.55 6.99
CA ILE A 252 16.11 22.20 5.57
C ILE A 252 17.33 21.32 5.31
N ASP A 253 17.11 20.08 4.85
CA ASP A 253 18.15 19.07 4.62
C ASP A 253 19.10 18.86 5.81
N GLY A 254 18.57 18.96 7.03
CA GLY A 254 19.31 18.80 8.28
C GLY A 254 20.11 20.03 8.73
N MET A 255 20.09 21.14 7.97
CA MET A 255 20.63 22.43 8.40
C MET A 255 19.54 23.29 9.04
N ALA A 256 19.87 23.99 10.13
CA ALA A 256 18.92 24.86 10.82
C ALA A 256 18.36 25.92 9.87
N ALA A 257 17.03 26.02 9.80
CA ALA A 257 16.32 26.97 8.97
C ALA A 257 15.19 27.61 9.78
N SER A 258 14.92 28.88 9.54
CA SER A 258 13.80 29.59 10.17
C SER A 258 12.82 30.04 9.10
N PRO A 259 11.52 29.72 9.22
CA PRO A 259 10.51 30.24 8.32
C PRO A 259 10.29 31.74 8.56
N LYS A 260 9.78 32.43 7.55
CA LYS A 260 9.10 33.72 7.74
C LYS A 260 7.73 33.41 8.37
N LEU A 261 7.55 33.82 9.62
CA LEU A 261 6.30 33.64 10.37
C LEU A 261 5.39 34.84 10.10
N LYS A 262 4.14 34.58 9.69
CA LYS A 262 3.13 35.65 9.52
C LYS A 262 2.55 36.08 10.87
N ASN A 263 2.38 35.14 11.81
CA ASN A 263 1.91 35.35 13.18
C ASN A 263 2.65 34.40 14.14
N ASN A 264 2.94 34.81 15.38
CA ASN A 264 3.64 33.98 16.38
C ASN A 264 2.70 33.42 17.47
N ALA A 265 1.38 33.62 17.34
CA ALA A 265 0.36 33.25 18.33
C ALA A 265 -0.90 32.69 17.63
N PRO A 266 -1.74 31.91 18.34
CA PRO A 266 -3.03 31.43 17.84
C PRO A 266 -3.85 32.55 17.21
N VAL A 267 -4.10 32.47 15.91
CA VAL A 267 -5.11 33.29 15.23
C VAL A 267 -6.17 32.37 14.61
N PRO A 268 -7.41 32.85 14.41
CA PRO A 268 -8.40 32.15 13.60
C PRO A 268 -7.80 31.81 12.22
N GLY A 269 -7.66 30.52 11.90
CA GLY A 269 -7.02 30.04 10.67
C GLY A 269 -5.56 29.55 10.80
N GLY A 270 -4.93 29.64 11.98
CA GLY A 270 -3.62 29.03 12.27
C GLY A 270 -2.39 29.94 12.11
N THR A 271 -1.20 29.45 12.48
CA THR A 271 0.08 30.13 12.25
C THR A 271 0.63 29.76 10.87
N SER A 272 0.92 30.76 10.04
CA SER A 272 1.47 30.54 8.69
C SER A 272 2.99 30.70 8.69
N MET A 273 3.69 29.68 8.20
CA MET A 273 5.15 29.57 8.16
C MET A 273 5.62 29.37 6.71
N THR A 274 6.47 30.25 6.21
CA THR A 274 7.00 30.15 4.83
C THR A 274 8.51 29.93 4.82
N TRP A 275 8.96 28.86 4.18
CA TRP A 275 10.37 28.58 3.88
C TRP A 275 10.70 28.87 2.43
N GLU A 276 11.84 29.49 2.20
CA GLU A 276 12.46 29.62 0.87
C GLU A 276 13.51 28.52 0.74
N ILE A 277 13.24 27.49 -0.07
CA ILE A 277 14.13 26.32 -0.23
C ILE A 277 15.06 26.44 -1.45
N GLY A 278 14.98 27.55 -2.17
CA GLY A 278 15.83 27.86 -3.32
C GLY A 278 15.39 27.17 -4.61
N ASN A 279 16.33 26.97 -5.52
CA ASN A 279 16.08 26.32 -6.80
C ASN A 279 16.16 24.80 -6.64
N LEU A 280 15.33 24.08 -7.39
CA LEU A 280 15.25 22.62 -7.44
C LEU A 280 15.48 22.16 -8.89
N ALA A 281 16.63 21.54 -9.15
CA ALA A 281 16.94 20.92 -10.44
C ALA A 281 16.01 19.72 -10.74
N PRO A 282 15.91 19.25 -12.00
CA PRO A 282 15.18 18.02 -12.33
C PRO A 282 15.61 16.84 -11.47
N ALA A 283 14.64 16.07 -10.97
CA ALA A 283 14.79 14.96 -10.03
C ALA A 283 15.42 15.30 -8.66
N GLU A 284 15.60 16.58 -8.34
CA GLU A 284 16.10 17.02 -7.04
C GLU A 284 14.99 17.00 -5.99
N MET A 285 15.35 16.67 -4.74
CA MET A 285 14.44 16.66 -3.60
C MET A 285 15.04 17.48 -2.45
N ARG A 286 14.19 18.25 -1.77
CA ARG A 286 14.48 18.94 -0.51
C ARG A 286 13.55 18.44 0.57
N ASN A 287 14.04 18.37 1.82
CA ASN A 287 13.21 18.00 2.96
C ASN A 287 13.26 19.07 4.05
N ILE A 288 12.08 19.43 4.57
CA ILE A 288 11.89 20.36 5.67
C ILE A 288 11.35 19.58 6.86
N LEU A 289 12.16 19.42 7.91
CA LEU A 289 11.69 18.89 9.19
C LEU A 289 11.14 20.05 10.01
N VAL A 290 9.89 19.96 10.45
CA VAL A 290 9.20 20.98 11.23
C VAL A 290 8.85 20.39 12.60
N THR A 291 9.18 21.14 13.66
CA THR A 291 8.84 20.80 15.05
C THR A 291 7.99 21.91 15.64
N VAL A 292 6.85 21.54 16.23
CA VAL A 292 5.90 22.47 16.87
C VAL A 292 5.49 21.97 18.26
N ASN A 293 5.11 22.88 19.15
CA ASN A 293 4.66 22.59 20.51
C ASN A 293 3.16 22.90 20.67
N PRO A 294 2.38 22.03 21.34
CA PRO A 294 1.02 22.34 21.76
C PRO A 294 0.96 23.52 22.74
N LEU A 295 -0.13 24.29 22.69
CA LEU A 295 -0.26 25.52 23.50
C LEU A 295 -1.10 25.39 24.80
N ASP A 296 -1.98 24.40 25.01
CA ASP A 296 -2.70 24.23 26.31
C ASP A 296 -3.49 22.89 26.51
N ASN A 297 -3.79 22.56 27.79
CA ASN A 297 -4.46 21.34 28.32
C ASN A 297 -5.96 21.18 27.97
N THR A 298 -6.33 21.33 26.71
CA THR A 298 -7.72 21.12 26.28
C THR A 298 -7.84 19.76 25.57
N GLU A 299 -8.76 18.92 26.04
CA GLU A 299 -9.09 17.60 25.48
C GLU A 299 -9.88 17.70 24.16
N ASP A 300 -10.18 18.92 23.69
CA ASP A 300 -10.86 19.17 22.42
C ASP A 300 -9.90 19.04 21.23
N LEU A 301 -10.06 17.92 20.51
CA LEU A 301 -9.27 17.51 19.34
C LEU A 301 -9.94 17.81 18.00
N ASP A 302 -11.00 18.61 17.97
CA ASP A 302 -11.67 19.01 16.73
C ASP A 302 -10.88 20.12 15.99
N GLY A 303 -10.51 19.84 14.73
CA GLY A 303 -10.17 20.88 13.75
C GLY A 303 -8.69 21.21 13.53
N TYR A 304 -7.75 20.29 13.76
CA TYR A 304 -6.37 20.47 13.31
C TYR A 304 -6.27 20.19 11.80
N VAL A 305 -6.38 21.24 10.99
CA VAL A 305 -6.12 21.19 9.55
C VAL A 305 -4.73 21.76 9.31
N ASN A 306 -3.82 20.95 8.76
CA ASN A 306 -2.58 21.46 8.18
C ASN A 306 -2.79 21.63 6.66
N THR A 307 -2.45 22.80 6.13
CA THR A 307 -2.37 23.00 4.68
C THR A 307 -0.96 23.44 4.30
N ILE A 308 -0.32 22.66 3.44
CA ILE A 308 1.00 22.95 2.87
C ILE A 308 0.84 23.33 1.40
N ASN A 309 1.27 24.54 1.06
CA ASN A 309 1.30 25.06 -0.29
C ASN A 309 2.74 25.13 -0.78
N VAL A 310 2.98 24.62 -1.99
CA VAL A 310 4.27 24.78 -2.68
C VAL A 310 4.08 25.68 -3.89
N SER A 311 4.91 26.73 -3.98
CA SER A 311 4.95 27.64 -5.12
C SER A 311 6.37 27.78 -5.67
N TYR A 312 6.48 28.18 -6.93
CA TYR A 312 7.74 28.45 -7.61
C TYR A 312 7.59 29.67 -8.53
N GLY A 313 8.72 30.32 -8.86
CA GLY A 313 8.73 31.52 -9.70
C GLY A 313 7.94 32.70 -9.12
N ASP A 314 7.15 33.37 -9.98
CA ASP A 314 6.25 34.49 -9.62
C ASP A 314 4.95 34.00 -8.94
N GLU A 315 5.10 33.26 -7.84
CA GLU A 315 4.00 32.77 -6.99
C GLU A 315 3.01 31.81 -7.67
N LYS A 316 3.44 31.11 -8.74
CA LYS A 316 2.65 30.01 -9.30
C LYS A 316 2.52 28.90 -8.26
N THR A 317 1.31 28.68 -7.76
CA THR A 317 1.00 27.58 -6.84
C THR A 317 0.99 26.29 -7.64
N CYS A 318 1.90 25.37 -7.33
CA CYS A 318 2.08 24.13 -8.08
C CYS A 318 1.23 23.00 -7.53
N CYS A 319 1.30 22.81 -6.20
CA CYS A 319 0.63 21.74 -5.50
C CYS A 319 0.21 22.21 -4.11
N VAL A 320 -0.98 21.76 -3.71
CA VAL A 320 -1.55 22.01 -2.40
C VAL A 320 -1.72 20.65 -1.72
N PHE A 321 -1.01 20.42 -0.63
CA PHE A 321 -1.34 19.35 0.30
C PHE A 321 -2.31 19.91 1.33
N LYS A 322 -3.57 19.50 1.26
CA LYS A 322 -4.55 19.73 2.32
C LYS A 322 -4.69 18.44 3.12
N ASP A 323 -4.39 18.50 4.40
CA ASP A 323 -4.83 17.49 5.34
C ASP A 323 -6.37 17.63 5.45
N MET A 324 -7.11 16.75 4.77
CA MET A 324 -8.58 16.75 4.85
C MET A 324 -8.98 16.28 6.24
N GLU A 325 -9.46 17.20 7.08
CA GLU A 325 -10.16 16.95 8.34
C GLU A 325 -9.56 15.82 9.19
N ALA A 326 -8.79 16.17 10.22
CA ALA A 326 -8.75 15.33 11.42
C ALA A 326 -10.22 15.15 11.88
N PRO A 327 -10.73 13.92 11.80
CA PRO A 327 -10.65 13.09 12.98
C PRO A 327 -9.86 11.81 12.70
N CYS A 328 -8.64 11.76 13.22
CA CYS A 328 -8.13 10.50 13.72
C CYS A 328 -8.92 10.18 15.02
N TYR A 329 -10.08 9.53 14.92
CA TYR A 329 -10.61 8.81 16.06
C TYR A 329 -9.74 7.57 16.27
N ILE A 330 -8.80 7.66 17.22
CA ILE A 330 -8.61 6.55 18.14
C ILE A 330 -9.52 6.91 19.31
N LEU A 331 -10.41 6.00 19.69
CA LEU A 331 -11.22 6.14 20.91
C LEU A 331 -10.31 6.61 22.07
N PRO A 332 -10.78 7.47 22.98
CA PRO A 332 -10.08 7.72 24.23
C PRO A 332 -10.21 6.48 25.12
N ASP A 333 -9.50 5.41 24.79
CA ASP A 333 -9.37 4.28 25.70
C ASP A 333 -8.33 4.69 26.73
N LYS A 334 -8.83 5.18 27.87
CA LYS A 334 -8.09 5.48 29.10
C LYS A 334 -6.76 4.71 29.17
N CYS A 335 -5.66 5.40 28.93
CA CYS A 335 -4.35 4.92 29.30
C CYS A 335 -4.36 4.64 30.81
N ILE A 336 -4.14 3.38 31.23
CA ILE A 336 -3.85 3.07 32.62
C ILE A 336 -2.49 3.68 32.92
N GLY A 337 -2.51 4.86 33.53
CA GLY A 337 -1.32 5.53 34.01
C GLY A 337 -0.67 4.72 35.12
N ASN A 338 0.54 4.24 34.87
CA ASN A 338 1.73 4.61 35.65
C ASN A 338 2.96 3.83 35.18
N ASN A 339 3.94 4.61 34.68
CA ASN A 339 5.36 4.32 34.54
C ASN A 339 5.82 3.15 33.63
N VAL A 340 6.81 3.48 32.80
CA VAL A 340 7.63 2.65 31.89
C VAL A 340 7.10 2.45 30.45
N PHE A 341 5.80 2.58 30.18
CA PHE A 341 5.20 2.35 28.84
C PHE A 341 4.54 3.60 28.21
N GLU A 342 5.34 4.60 27.80
CA GLU A 342 4.86 5.90 27.28
C GLU A 342 4.34 5.92 25.82
N ARG A 343 4.09 4.79 25.14
CA ARG A 343 3.61 4.80 23.75
C ARG A 343 2.50 3.78 23.51
N CYS A 344 1.32 4.26 23.09
CA CYS A 344 0.10 3.48 22.90
C CYS A 344 0.34 2.23 22.04
N GLY A 345 -0.02 1.07 22.58
CA GLY A 345 -0.15 -0.17 21.81
C GLY A 345 -1.37 -0.12 20.89
N ARG A 346 -1.41 -1.01 19.90
CA ARG A 346 -2.47 -1.12 18.89
C ARG A 346 -2.91 -2.60 18.84
N LEU A 347 -4.20 -2.91 19.04
CA LEU A 347 -4.77 -4.27 18.98
C LEU A 347 -5.87 -4.28 17.91
N HIS A 348 -5.72 -5.09 16.86
CA HIS A 348 -6.60 -5.15 15.70
C HIS A 348 -7.12 -6.57 15.53
N GLY A 349 -8.43 -6.67 15.36
CA GLY A 349 -9.04 -7.85 14.77
C GLY A 349 -9.03 -7.71 13.25
N PHE A 350 -8.80 -8.81 12.55
CA PHE A 350 -9.07 -8.88 11.12
C PHE A 350 -9.79 -10.16 10.79
N PHE A 351 -10.49 -10.13 9.66
CA PHE A 351 -11.20 -11.28 9.14
C PHE A 351 -11.17 -11.23 7.62
N SER A 352 -10.88 -12.34 6.97
CA SER A 352 -11.03 -12.45 5.53
C SER A 352 -11.72 -13.74 5.11
N ILE A 353 -12.42 -13.66 3.98
CA ILE A 353 -12.98 -14.80 3.26
C ILE A 353 -12.35 -14.79 1.87
N THR A 354 -11.79 -15.93 1.46
CA THR A 354 -11.27 -16.10 0.10
C THR A 354 -11.97 -17.26 -0.58
N GLN A 355 -12.50 -17.03 -1.78
CA GLN A 355 -12.94 -18.09 -2.68
C GLN A 355 -11.86 -18.28 -3.75
N MET A 356 -11.36 -19.50 -3.89
CA MET A 356 -10.29 -19.85 -4.81
C MET A 356 -10.72 -21.02 -5.69
N TYR A 357 -10.42 -20.93 -6.99
CA TYR A 357 -10.50 -22.04 -7.93
C TYR A 357 -9.09 -22.47 -8.30
N LYS A 358 -8.85 -23.78 -8.37
CA LYS A 358 -7.63 -24.38 -8.89
C LYS A 358 -8.00 -25.37 -10.00
N SER A 359 -7.28 -25.33 -11.12
CA SER A 359 -7.50 -26.31 -12.20
C SER A 359 -6.75 -27.62 -11.97
N ASN A 360 -5.70 -27.60 -11.15
CA ASN A 360 -4.87 -28.77 -10.88
C ASN A 360 -4.48 -28.81 -9.39
N LEU A 361 -5.40 -29.26 -8.53
CA LEU A 361 -5.24 -29.32 -7.08
C LEU A 361 -3.98 -30.07 -6.66
N TYR A 362 -3.71 -31.20 -7.33
CA TYR A 362 -2.60 -32.11 -7.03
C TYR A 362 -1.35 -31.86 -7.88
N ARG A 363 -1.30 -30.81 -8.71
CA ARG A 363 -0.12 -30.46 -9.52
C ARG A 363 0.47 -31.67 -10.25
N THR A 364 -0.40 -32.42 -10.95
CA THR A 364 -0.02 -33.61 -11.72
C THR A 364 0.16 -33.26 -13.20
N ALA A 365 0.99 -34.03 -13.90
CA ALA A 365 1.13 -33.96 -15.37
C ALA A 365 -0.12 -34.45 -16.09
N GLU A 366 -0.71 -35.53 -15.57
CA GLU A 366 -1.89 -36.20 -16.11
C GLU A 366 -2.96 -36.36 -15.02
N ASN A 367 -4.22 -36.57 -15.41
CA ASN A 367 -5.35 -36.73 -14.49
C ASN A 367 -5.51 -35.55 -13.51
N THR A 368 -5.50 -34.33 -14.03
CA THR A 368 -5.69 -33.11 -13.25
C THR A 368 -7.06 -33.09 -12.58
N GLU A 369 -7.12 -32.73 -11.31
CA GLU A 369 -8.38 -32.52 -10.58
C GLU A 369 -8.58 -31.05 -10.25
N ASP A 370 -9.72 -30.49 -10.66
CA ASP A 370 -10.09 -29.12 -10.38
C ASP A 370 -10.94 -29.02 -9.12
N THR A 371 -10.81 -27.92 -8.38
CA THR A 371 -11.59 -27.73 -7.16
C THR A 371 -11.79 -26.26 -6.83
N TRP A 372 -12.90 -26.00 -6.15
CA TRP A 372 -13.10 -24.75 -5.43
C TRP A 372 -12.72 -24.94 -3.95
N ALA A 373 -11.89 -24.03 -3.45
CA ALA A 373 -11.51 -23.93 -2.04
C ALA A 373 -12.03 -22.61 -1.44
N THR A 374 -12.59 -22.69 -0.25
CA THR A 374 -13.02 -21.54 0.55
C THR A 374 -12.10 -21.43 1.77
N TYR A 375 -11.53 -20.24 1.97
CA TYR A 375 -10.67 -19.93 3.10
C TYR A 375 -11.34 -18.94 4.04
N PHE A 376 -11.35 -19.23 5.34
CA PHE A 376 -11.79 -18.31 6.39
C PHE A 376 -10.63 -18.00 7.33
N THR A 377 -10.24 -16.73 7.42
CA THR A 377 -9.04 -16.32 8.16
C THR A 377 -9.37 -15.21 9.15
N PRO A 378 -9.88 -15.54 10.35
CA PRO A 378 -9.90 -14.60 11.45
C PRO A 378 -8.48 -14.44 12.03
N GLY A 379 -8.19 -13.28 12.60
CA GLY A 379 -6.93 -13.10 13.30
C GLY A 379 -6.90 -11.88 14.19
N ILE A 380 -5.88 -11.85 15.02
CA ILE A 380 -5.59 -10.75 15.94
C ILE A 380 -4.15 -10.31 15.76
N TRP A 381 -3.96 -9.00 15.77
CA TRP A 381 -2.64 -8.39 15.69
C TRP A 381 -2.49 -7.33 16.78
N ALA A 382 -1.48 -7.48 17.61
CA ALA A 382 -1.08 -6.49 18.59
C ALA A 382 0.30 -5.90 18.23
N ALA A 383 0.49 -4.60 18.42
CA ALA A 383 1.78 -3.92 18.21
C ALA A 383 2.03 -2.86 19.28
N LEU A 384 3.27 -2.76 19.78
CA LEU A 384 3.67 -1.82 20.82
C LEU A 384 5.09 -1.25 20.56
N PRO A 385 5.25 0.06 20.32
CA PRO A 385 4.23 1.05 20.03
C PRO A 385 3.44 0.69 18.77
N GLY A 386 2.20 1.16 18.67
CA GLY A 386 1.32 0.88 17.54
C GLY A 386 1.99 1.06 16.17
N SER A 387 1.69 0.16 15.25
CA SER A 387 2.11 0.19 13.85
C SER A 387 0.91 -0.08 12.97
N CYS A 388 0.76 0.63 11.85
CA CYS A 388 -0.27 0.33 10.85
C CYS A 388 0.17 -0.71 9.83
N ASP A 389 1.48 -0.89 9.68
CA ASP A 389 2.07 -1.89 8.81
C ASP A 389 2.75 -2.99 9.61
N ARG A 390 2.73 -4.21 9.05
CA ARG A 390 3.56 -5.32 9.53
C ARG A 390 5.03 -4.93 9.33
N ILE A 391 5.81 -4.97 10.40
CA ILE A 391 7.14 -4.34 10.48
C ILE A 391 8.21 -5.15 9.72
N VAL A 392 8.01 -6.47 9.66
CA VAL A 392 8.87 -7.43 8.96
C VAL A 392 7.94 -8.49 8.40
N GLU A 393 8.09 -8.81 7.11
CA GLU A 393 7.52 -10.01 6.51
C GLU A 393 8.46 -11.18 6.77
N ILE A 394 7.94 -12.20 7.45
CA ILE A 394 8.67 -13.42 7.77
C ILE A 394 8.20 -14.46 6.77
N VAL A 395 9.09 -14.85 5.86
CA VAL A 395 8.80 -15.90 4.89
C VAL A 395 9.61 -17.12 5.29
N THR A 396 8.93 -18.14 5.79
CA THR A 396 9.54 -19.43 6.10
C THR A 396 9.28 -20.45 5.00
N SER A 397 10.23 -21.36 4.77
CA SER A 397 10.07 -22.50 3.87
C SER A 397 10.55 -23.77 4.55
N SER A 398 9.81 -24.87 4.35
CA SER A 398 10.20 -26.23 4.74
C SER A 398 11.41 -26.75 3.96
N ALA A 399 11.80 -26.12 2.85
CA ALA A 399 12.98 -26.47 2.05
C ALA A 399 14.19 -25.64 2.46
N SER A 400 13.98 -24.42 3.00
CA SER A 400 15.12 -23.57 3.33
C SER A 400 15.89 -24.13 4.52
N PRO A 401 17.23 -24.24 4.44
CA PRO A 401 18.06 -24.46 5.61
C PRO A 401 17.85 -23.32 6.60
N GLY A 402 17.67 -23.64 7.89
CA GLY A 402 17.42 -22.64 8.93
C GLY A 402 16.02 -22.00 8.85
N GLY A 403 15.15 -22.48 7.96
CA GLY A 403 13.74 -22.13 7.86
C GLY A 403 13.40 -20.81 7.17
N LEU A 404 14.34 -19.91 6.89
CA LEU A 404 14.08 -18.60 6.29
C LEU A 404 14.22 -18.61 4.75
N ALA A 405 13.11 -18.45 4.03
CA ALA A 405 13.09 -18.52 2.57
C ALA A 405 13.97 -17.47 1.88
N VAL A 406 14.11 -16.28 2.47
CA VAL A 406 15.04 -15.23 2.04
C VAL A 406 15.60 -14.54 3.29
N SER A 407 16.88 -14.17 3.28
CA SER A 407 17.49 -13.38 4.35
C SER A 407 16.68 -12.10 4.58
N PRO A 408 16.10 -11.85 5.76
CA PRO A 408 15.20 -10.71 5.88
C PRO A 408 15.96 -9.38 5.78
N PHE A 409 15.51 -8.47 4.89
CA PHE A 409 16.05 -7.12 4.82
C PHE A 409 15.43 -6.25 5.91
N TYR A 410 16.25 -5.79 6.84
CA TYR A 410 15.77 -5.03 7.98
C TYR A 410 16.01 -3.53 7.80
N PRO A 411 14.96 -2.72 7.59
CA PRO A 411 15.10 -1.27 7.52
C PRO A 411 15.50 -0.71 8.90
N GLY A 412 16.35 0.31 8.86
CA GLY A 412 16.73 1.07 10.04
C GLY A 412 15.52 1.80 10.64
N THR A 413 15.42 1.86 11.97
CA THR A 413 14.36 2.62 12.64
C THR A 413 14.94 3.39 13.82
N LYS A 414 14.45 4.62 14.02
CA LYS A 414 14.79 5.44 15.18
C LYS A 414 13.98 5.07 16.43
N ARG A 415 13.00 4.15 16.31
CA ARG A 415 12.17 3.71 17.45
C ARG A 415 13.03 2.95 18.46
N LYS A 416 12.97 3.34 19.75
CA LYS A 416 13.75 2.70 20.84
C LYS A 416 13.34 1.24 21.04
N TYR A 417 12.05 0.93 20.96
CA TYR A 417 11.57 -0.45 21.01
C TYR A 417 10.37 -0.61 20.10
N GLN A 418 10.12 -1.85 19.70
CA GLN A 418 8.93 -2.23 18.95
C GLN A 418 8.65 -3.72 19.14
N ALA A 419 7.46 -4.06 19.60
CA ALA A 419 6.96 -5.41 19.73
C ALA A 419 5.74 -5.60 18.82
N TYR A 420 5.54 -6.81 18.31
CA TYR A 420 4.25 -7.20 17.76
C TYR A 420 3.96 -8.67 18.06
N LEU A 421 2.66 -9.00 18.11
CA LEU A 421 2.13 -10.34 18.21
C LEU A 421 1.04 -10.51 17.14
N LEU A 422 1.11 -11.57 16.35
CA LEU A 422 0.09 -11.94 15.38
C LEU A 422 -0.40 -13.35 15.71
N TYR A 423 -1.70 -13.58 15.64
CA TYR A 423 -2.26 -14.93 15.57
C TYR A 423 -3.33 -14.97 14.48
N SER A 424 -3.19 -15.89 13.54
CA SER A 424 -4.01 -15.99 12.34
C SER A 424 -4.29 -17.46 12.00
N PRO A 425 -5.32 -18.09 12.59
CA PRO A 425 -5.82 -19.36 12.09
C PRO A 425 -6.50 -19.18 10.73
N GLN A 426 -6.42 -20.20 9.88
CA GLN A 426 -7.09 -20.23 8.59
C GLN A 426 -7.77 -21.59 8.42
N TYR A 427 -9.08 -21.56 8.15
CA TYR A 427 -9.85 -22.74 7.81
C TYR A 427 -9.85 -22.90 6.30
N GLU A 428 -9.54 -24.09 5.82
CA GLU A 428 -9.38 -24.42 4.40
C GLU A 428 -10.39 -25.51 4.07
N MET A 429 -11.35 -25.18 3.20
CA MET A 429 -12.48 -26.04 2.87
C MET A 429 -12.54 -26.28 1.37
N TYR A 430 -12.41 -27.53 0.94
CA TYR A 430 -12.45 -27.95 -0.45
C TYR A 430 -13.83 -28.53 -0.79
N SER A 431 -14.38 -28.07 -1.92
CA SER A 431 -15.75 -28.37 -2.33
C SER A 431 -15.96 -29.83 -2.75
N HIS A 432 -15.03 -30.40 -3.51
CA HIS A 432 -15.11 -31.77 -4.02
C HIS A 432 -14.09 -32.72 -3.37
N ASP A 433 -13.25 -32.20 -2.46
CA ASP A 433 -12.11 -32.92 -1.86
C ASP A 433 -12.08 -32.74 -0.33
N SER A 434 -13.20 -33.02 0.34
CA SER A 434 -13.37 -32.69 1.76
C SER A 434 -12.37 -33.36 2.70
N ASP A 435 -11.72 -34.43 2.26
CA ASP A 435 -10.65 -35.12 3.01
C ASP A 435 -9.40 -34.23 3.17
N ASN A 436 -9.23 -33.26 2.27
CA ASN A 436 -8.16 -32.25 2.33
C ASN A 436 -8.52 -31.06 3.24
N ASN A 437 -9.73 -31.01 3.82
CA ASN A 437 -10.13 -29.91 4.71
C ASN A 437 -9.21 -29.84 5.93
N MET A 438 -8.77 -28.63 6.27
CA MET A 438 -7.87 -28.45 7.40
C MET A 438 -7.95 -27.06 8.04
N VAL A 439 -7.28 -26.94 9.18
CA VAL A 439 -7.09 -25.66 9.86
C VAL A 439 -5.60 -25.45 10.03
N SER A 440 -5.08 -24.44 9.35
CA SER A 440 -3.72 -23.95 9.53
C SER A 440 -3.69 -22.89 10.63
N HIS A 441 -2.56 -22.76 11.30
CA HIS A 441 -2.35 -21.79 12.37
C HIS A 441 -1.01 -21.08 12.15
N GLN A 442 -1.01 -19.76 12.30
CA GLN A 442 0.22 -18.97 12.37
C GLN A 442 0.20 -18.11 13.62
N ALA A 443 1.27 -18.15 14.40
CA ALA A 443 1.51 -17.25 15.52
C ALA A 443 2.91 -16.63 15.40
N ASP A 444 2.97 -15.31 15.34
CA ASP A 444 4.24 -14.57 15.26
C ASP A 444 4.41 -13.72 16.52
N VAL A 445 5.61 -13.73 17.08
CA VAL A 445 6.05 -12.84 18.14
C VAL A 445 7.30 -12.13 17.68
N TYR A 446 7.36 -10.83 17.94
CA TYR A 446 8.50 -10.01 17.56
C TYR A 446 8.80 -8.99 18.62
N PHE A 447 10.08 -8.77 18.85
CA PHE A 447 10.56 -7.70 19.68
C PHE A 447 11.84 -7.12 19.09
N ARG A 448 11.92 -5.79 19.05
CA ARG A 448 13.12 -5.04 18.69
C ARG A 448 13.42 -4.04 19.80
N TYR A 449 14.68 -3.90 20.15
CA TYR A 449 15.19 -2.87 21.03
C TYR A 449 16.41 -2.20 20.41
N ASN A 450 16.37 -0.88 20.31
CA ASN A 450 17.45 -0.02 19.85
C ASN A 450 17.92 0.84 21.02
N THR A 451 19.19 0.72 21.37
CA THR A 451 19.84 1.67 22.28
C THR A 451 20.08 3.00 21.57
N ARG A 452 20.24 4.08 22.34
CA ARG A 452 20.31 5.42 21.77
C ARG A 452 21.48 5.66 20.81
N ASN A 453 22.52 4.81 20.74
CA ASN A 453 23.64 5.12 19.85
C ASN A 453 24.47 3.97 19.24
N LYS A 454 24.35 2.68 19.60
CA LYS A 454 25.29 1.67 19.06
C LYS A 454 24.83 0.22 19.01
N PHE A 455 23.86 -0.17 19.83
CA PHE A 455 23.43 -1.57 19.91
C PHE A 455 21.96 -1.69 19.53
N SER A 456 21.65 -2.60 18.62
CA SER A 456 20.29 -3.06 18.38
C SER A 456 20.19 -4.55 18.63
N PHE A 457 19.02 -4.97 19.11
CA PHE A 457 18.69 -6.36 19.32
C PHE A 457 17.28 -6.62 18.83
N ARG A 458 17.07 -7.80 18.25
CA ARG A 458 15.78 -8.28 17.79
C ARG A 458 15.61 -9.73 18.18
N VAL A 459 14.40 -10.08 18.59
CA VAL A 459 13.91 -11.43 18.73
C VAL A 459 12.66 -11.58 17.86
N LEU A 460 12.54 -12.75 17.27
CA LEU A 460 11.43 -13.18 16.46
C LEU A 460 11.17 -14.65 16.78
N ASP A 461 9.92 -15.01 16.93
CA ASP A 461 9.47 -16.39 17.03
C ASP A 461 8.25 -16.55 16.13
N GLN A 462 8.24 -17.56 15.28
CA GLN A 462 7.11 -17.90 14.44
C GLN A 462 6.78 -19.38 14.60
N PHE A 463 5.59 -19.65 15.12
CA PHE A 463 5.00 -20.97 15.09
C PHE A 463 4.03 -21.07 13.92
N LYS A 464 4.13 -22.15 13.14
CA LYS A 464 3.19 -22.45 12.06
C LYS A 464 2.73 -23.91 12.15
N ARG A 465 1.44 -24.14 12.01
CA ARG A 465 0.88 -25.45 11.62
C ARG A 465 0.27 -25.27 10.24
N SER A 466 0.76 -26.01 9.27
CA SER A 466 0.42 -25.84 7.85
C SER A 466 0.62 -27.17 7.15
N HIS A 467 0.60 -27.16 5.82
CA HIS A 467 1.00 -28.26 4.97
C HIS A 467 1.87 -27.75 3.83
N ASP A 468 2.60 -28.65 3.16
CA ASP A 468 3.23 -28.36 1.88
C ASP A 468 2.20 -28.36 0.75
N SER A 469 2.58 -27.86 -0.43
CA SER A 469 1.65 -27.82 -1.56
C SER A 469 1.14 -29.23 -1.88
N ILE A 470 -0.18 -29.38 -1.96
CA ILE A 470 -0.82 -30.64 -2.35
C ILE A 470 -0.26 -31.00 -3.74
N SER A 471 0.38 -32.16 -3.83
CA SER A 471 1.02 -32.66 -5.05
C SER A 471 0.57 -34.10 -5.35
N SER A 472 0.95 -34.66 -6.48
CA SER A 472 0.64 -36.05 -6.85
C SER A 472 1.14 -37.07 -5.82
N ARG A 473 2.16 -36.70 -5.03
CA ARG A 473 2.68 -37.47 -3.89
C ARG A 473 1.76 -37.40 -2.65
N ALA A 474 0.93 -36.37 -2.54
CA ALA A 474 -0.03 -36.14 -1.45
C ALA A 474 -1.33 -36.97 -1.58
N LEU A 475 -1.51 -37.73 -2.67
CA LEU A 475 -2.70 -38.58 -2.87
C LEU A 475 -2.85 -39.65 -1.79
N ASP A 476 -1.74 -40.13 -1.22
CA ASP A 476 -1.71 -41.15 -0.15
C ASP A 476 -0.94 -40.70 1.11
N ILE A 477 -0.39 -39.48 1.11
CA ILE A 477 0.52 -38.98 2.14
C ILE A 477 0.03 -37.64 2.68
N ASP A 478 -0.12 -37.57 4.00
CA ASP A 478 -0.47 -36.35 4.70
C ASP A 478 0.76 -35.42 4.87
N ASP A 479 0.78 -34.33 4.10
CA ASP A 479 1.84 -33.31 4.07
C ASP A 479 1.69 -32.21 5.13
N ARG A 480 0.84 -32.41 6.14
CA ARG A 480 0.71 -31.49 7.27
C ARG A 480 1.97 -31.50 8.14
N TYR A 481 2.40 -30.32 8.55
CA TYR A 481 3.56 -30.12 9.41
C TYR A 481 3.34 -29.04 10.47
N LYS A 482 4.22 -29.05 11.46
CA LYS A 482 4.41 -27.99 12.45
C LYS A 482 5.83 -27.47 12.34
N THR A 483 5.98 -26.15 12.25
CA THR A 483 7.27 -25.47 12.35
C THR A 483 7.31 -24.52 13.52
N ASN A 484 8.51 -24.35 14.08
CA ASN A 484 8.83 -23.25 14.98
C ASN A 484 10.16 -22.64 14.55
N LEU A 485 10.16 -21.36 14.18
CA LEU A 485 11.35 -20.57 13.89
C LEU A 485 11.58 -19.58 15.03
N PHE A 486 12.62 -19.80 15.82
CA PHE A 486 13.18 -18.76 16.68
C PHE A 486 14.33 -18.08 15.95
N SER A 487 14.35 -16.75 15.90
CA SER A 487 15.44 -15.98 15.31
C SER A 487 15.78 -14.75 16.15
N THR A 488 17.06 -14.51 16.32
CA THR A 488 17.58 -13.34 17.01
C THR A 488 18.67 -12.66 16.19
N LEU A 489 18.72 -11.35 16.28
CA LEU A 489 19.70 -10.53 15.59
C LEU A 489 20.21 -9.45 16.52
N ALA A 490 21.52 -9.27 16.57
CA ALA A 490 22.18 -8.19 17.28
C ALA A 490 23.06 -7.39 16.33
N THR A 491 23.03 -6.06 16.43
CA THR A 491 24.01 -5.19 15.75
C THR A 491 24.76 -4.36 16.76
N LEU A 492 26.03 -4.10 16.48
CA LEU A 492 26.90 -3.26 17.28
C LEU A 492 27.72 -2.32 16.38
N ASP A 493 27.42 -1.03 16.46
CA ASP A 493 28.19 0.04 15.82
C ASP A 493 29.43 0.36 16.67
N LEU A 494 30.54 -0.31 16.37
CA LEU A 494 31.82 -0.06 17.04
C LEU A 494 32.27 1.39 16.83
N THR A 495 32.17 1.86 15.58
CA THR A 495 32.48 3.23 15.16
C THR A 495 31.46 3.72 14.14
N LYS A 496 31.55 4.99 13.71
CA LYS A 496 30.72 5.50 12.59
C LYS A 496 30.95 4.76 11.26
N LYS A 497 32.06 4.04 11.13
CA LYS A 497 32.42 3.30 9.90
C LYS A 497 32.28 1.80 10.03
N LEU A 498 32.32 1.25 11.24
CA LEU A 498 32.37 -0.19 11.47
C LEU A 498 31.18 -0.64 12.30
N GLN A 499 30.42 -1.58 11.76
CA GLN A 499 29.34 -2.27 12.46
C GLN A 499 29.57 -3.78 12.38
N LEU A 500 29.33 -4.45 13.50
CA LEU A 500 29.21 -5.89 13.56
C LEU A 500 27.73 -6.25 13.64
N ARG A 501 27.35 -7.35 13.01
CA ARG A 501 26.03 -7.97 13.18
C ARG A 501 26.18 -9.46 13.39
N LEU A 502 25.39 -10.00 14.29
CA LEU A 502 25.31 -11.42 14.60
C LEU A 502 23.84 -11.83 14.53
N ASP A 503 23.57 -12.87 13.76
CA ASP A 503 22.27 -13.49 13.63
C ASP A 503 22.35 -14.92 14.11
N TYR A 504 21.31 -15.39 14.78
CA TYR A 504 21.12 -16.80 15.13
C TYR A 504 19.67 -17.19 14.86
N SER A 505 19.45 -18.39 14.34
CA SER A 505 18.13 -18.98 14.20
C SER A 505 18.13 -20.45 14.55
N ASN A 506 17.02 -20.89 15.17
CA ASN A 506 16.69 -22.29 15.39
C ASN A 506 15.36 -22.57 14.69
N PHE A 507 15.35 -23.54 13.80
CA PHE A 507 14.17 -23.95 13.05
C PHE A 507 13.87 -25.42 13.30
N ASN A 508 12.67 -25.73 13.76
CA ASN A 508 12.23 -27.10 14.02
C ASN A 508 11.06 -27.41 13.10
N LEU A 509 11.18 -28.46 12.28
CA LEU A 509 10.16 -28.95 11.36
C LEU A 509 9.77 -30.37 11.75
N ASN A 510 8.46 -30.62 11.91
CA ASN A 510 7.94 -31.97 12.19
C ASN A 510 6.65 -32.20 11.40
N TYR A 511 6.59 -33.27 10.63
CA TYR A 511 5.39 -33.71 9.91
C TYR A 511 4.46 -34.50 10.83
N ASP A 512 3.15 -34.38 10.58
CA ASP A 512 2.13 -35.14 11.31
C ASP A 512 2.11 -36.62 10.85
N SER A 513 2.49 -36.89 9.59
CA SER A 513 2.56 -38.24 9.00
C SER A 513 3.90 -38.93 9.20
N SER A 514 3.88 -40.21 9.60
CA SER A 514 5.09 -41.03 9.69
C SER A 514 5.75 -41.33 8.34
N GLN A 515 5.03 -41.11 7.22
CA GLN A 515 5.61 -41.28 5.88
C GLN A 515 6.54 -40.12 5.52
N ASN A 516 6.33 -38.93 6.11
CA ASN A 516 7.16 -37.74 5.91
C ASN A 516 8.17 -37.49 7.03
N SER A 517 8.22 -38.33 8.07
CA SER A 517 9.10 -38.11 9.23
C SER A 517 10.59 -38.13 8.91
N ARG A 518 10.98 -38.62 7.72
CA ARG A 518 12.37 -38.53 7.22
C ARG A 518 12.79 -37.10 6.89
N ALA A 519 11.84 -36.17 6.71
CA ALA A 519 12.11 -34.75 6.56
C ALA A 519 12.05 -33.98 7.89
N ASP A 520 11.70 -34.63 9.00
CA ASP A 520 11.71 -34.01 10.33
C ASP A 520 13.14 -33.62 10.70
N ARG A 521 13.34 -32.35 11.05
CA ARG A 521 14.67 -31.83 11.33
C ARG A 521 14.67 -30.64 12.27
N VAL A 522 15.85 -30.39 12.85
CA VAL A 522 16.18 -29.20 13.61
C VAL A 522 17.42 -28.55 13.00
N ASP A 523 17.28 -27.29 12.59
CA ASP A 523 18.35 -26.53 11.97
C ASP A 523 18.80 -25.43 12.93
N ASN A 524 20.11 -25.33 13.16
CA ASN A 524 20.75 -24.24 13.90
C ASN A 524 21.63 -23.43 12.96
N SER A 525 21.27 -22.18 12.70
CA SER A 525 22.03 -21.32 11.80
C SER A 525 22.57 -20.10 12.53
N MET A 526 23.80 -19.71 12.21
CA MET A 526 24.46 -18.50 12.70
C MET A 526 25.02 -17.71 11.52
N ALA A 527 24.82 -16.39 11.50
CA ALA A 527 25.45 -15.52 10.51
C ALA A 527 26.17 -14.35 11.18
N THR A 528 27.42 -14.12 10.80
CA THR A 528 28.21 -12.98 11.27
C THR A 528 28.51 -12.04 10.11
N TYR A 529 28.32 -10.75 10.33
CA TYR A 529 28.58 -9.70 9.34
C TYR A 529 29.56 -8.67 9.92
N GLY A 530 30.54 -8.29 9.11
CA GLY A 530 31.36 -7.10 9.30
C GLY A 530 31.05 -6.06 8.24
N TYR A 531 30.42 -4.95 8.62
CA TYR A 531 30.07 -3.85 7.73
C TYR A 531 31.10 -2.72 7.81
N PHE A 532 31.54 -2.25 6.65
CA PHE A 532 32.27 -1.00 6.46
C PHE A 532 31.38 0.03 5.77
N HIS A 533 30.92 1.03 6.51
CA HIS A 533 30.13 2.15 6.00
C HIS A 533 31.03 3.08 5.19
N PHE A 534 30.97 2.95 3.86
CA PHE A 534 31.68 3.82 2.92
C PHE A 534 31.03 5.21 2.88
N THR A 535 29.69 5.26 2.87
CA THR A 535 28.88 6.47 3.01
C THR A 535 27.78 6.24 4.07
N PRO A 536 27.05 7.27 4.52
CA PRO A 536 25.91 7.07 5.43
C PRO A 536 24.81 6.15 4.88
N LYS A 537 24.78 5.94 3.56
CA LYS A 537 23.75 5.19 2.84
C LYS A 537 24.28 3.94 2.14
N THR A 538 25.59 3.68 2.20
CA THR A 538 26.24 2.61 1.45
C THR A 538 27.31 1.94 2.30
N SER A 539 27.23 0.62 2.41
CA SER A 539 28.17 -0.19 3.18
C SER A 539 28.64 -1.37 2.36
N PHE A 540 29.94 -1.65 2.42
CA PHE A 540 30.48 -2.94 2.03
C PHE A 540 30.40 -3.89 3.21
N PHE A 541 30.32 -5.19 2.96
CA PHE A 541 30.37 -6.17 4.03
C PHE A 541 31.05 -7.47 3.61
N ALA A 542 31.61 -8.13 4.61
CA ALA A 542 31.96 -9.54 4.58
C ALA A 542 31.04 -10.28 5.53
N ASN A 543 30.63 -11.48 5.15
CA ASN A 543 29.68 -12.30 5.90
C ASN A 543 30.10 -13.77 5.88
N TYR A 544 29.97 -14.42 7.04
CA TYR A 544 30.11 -15.85 7.20
C TYR A 544 28.81 -16.41 7.78
N GLU A 545 28.28 -17.46 7.18
CA GLU A 545 27.09 -18.16 7.62
C GLU A 545 27.45 -19.63 7.87
N TYR A 546 27.01 -20.16 9.01
CA TYR A 546 27.16 -21.56 9.38
C TYR A 546 25.77 -22.12 9.69
N SER A 547 25.45 -23.31 9.18
CA SER A 547 24.22 -24.02 9.52
C SER A 547 24.50 -25.48 9.84
N ASP A 548 23.97 -25.95 10.96
CA ASP A 548 23.92 -27.34 11.37
C ASP A 548 22.49 -27.85 11.17
N ILE A 549 22.32 -28.89 10.37
CA ILE A 549 21.04 -29.43 9.92
C ILE A 549 20.96 -30.87 10.41
N SER A 550 20.13 -31.12 11.42
CA SER A 550 19.99 -32.43 12.07
C SER A 550 18.63 -33.05 11.78
N TYR A 551 18.59 -34.13 11.02
CA TYR A 551 17.40 -34.94 10.75
C TYR A 551 17.11 -35.91 11.90
N ARG A 552 15.83 -36.22 12.14
CA ARG A 552 15.45 -37.15 13.22
C ARG A 552 15.60 -38.62 12.86
N SER A 553 15.39 -38.94 11.58
CA SER A 553 15.26 -40.33 11.11
C SER A 553 15.87 -40.57 9.73
N ASN A 554 16.67 -39.62 9.24
CA ASN A 554 17.33 -39.68 7.94
C ASN A 554 18.83 -39.44 8.10
N ASP A 555 19.60 -39.97 7.16
CA ASP A 555 21.06 -39.98 7.16
C ASP A 555 21.67 -38.73 6.48
N LEU A 556 20.87 -37.66 6.32
CA LEU A 556 21.26 -36.41 5.63
C LEU A 556 21.73 -35.31 6.59
N ASP A 557 22.06 -35.67 7.83
CA ASP A 557 22.68 -34.76 8.80
C ASP A 557 23.88 -34.07 8.15
N SER A 558 23.91 -32.74 8.21
CA SER A 558 24.88 -31.95 7.46
C SER A 558 25.21 -30.61 8.10
N ASN A 559 26.39 -30.13 7.74
CA ASN A 559 26.94 -28.85 8.11
C ASN A 559 27.21 -28.01 6.87
N GLU A 560 26.82 -26.74 6.90
CA GLU A 560 27.02 -25.81 5.81
C GLU A 560 27.85 -24.61 6.23
N ASN A 561 28.87 -24.29 5.43
CA ASN A 561 29.73 -23.13 5.59
C ASN A 561 29.60 -22.23 4.35
N ARG A 562 29.18 -20.99 4.54
CA ARG A 562 29.00 -20.03 3.43
C ARG A 562 29.76 -18.73 3.71
N PHE A 563 30.56 -18.29 2.75
CA PHE A 563 31.34 -17.06 2.82
C PHE A 563 30.88 -16.10 1.73
N PHE A 564 30.50 -14.89 2.12
CA PHE A 564 30.00 -13.85 1.22
C PHE A 564 30.78 -12.55 1.35
N ALA A 565 30.91 -11.86 0.22
CA ALA A 565 31.21 -10.44 0.19
C ALA A 565 30.10 -9.72 -0.58
N GLY A 566 29.79 -8.50 -0.18
CA GLY A 566 28.69 -7.77 -0.78
C GLY A 566 28.71 -6.29 -0.48
N PHE A 567 27.71 -5.62 -1.04
CA PHE A 567 27.42 -4.24 -0.74
C PHE A 567 25.93 -4.06 -0.48
N ARG A 568 25.63 -3.12 0.39
CA ARG A 568 24.28 -2.76 0.82
C ARG A 568 24.10 -1.26 0.66
N TRP A 569 22.93 -0.86 0.19
CA TRP A 569 22.56 0.55 0.14
C TRP A 569 21.16 0.78 0.73
N ASP A 570 21.00 1.97 1.29
CA ASP A 570 19.74 2.51 1.79
C ASP A 570 19.66 3.98 1.36
N VAL A 571 19.36 4.19 0.09
CA VAL A 571 19.15 5.51 -0.50
C VAL A 571 17.68 5.90 -0.27
N THR A 572 17.39 6.25 0.98
CA THR A 572 16.11 6.73 1.54
C THR A 572 14.97 6.95 0.53
N LYS A 573 13.87 6.21 0.73
CA LYS A 573 12.60 6.19 -0.03
C LYS A 573 12.68 5.81 -1.52
N LYS A 574 13.80 6.00 -2.20
CA LYS A 574 13.90 5.67 -3.63
C LYS A 574 14.43 4.27 -3.89
N THR A 575 15.51 3.87 -3.23
CA THR A 575 16.05 2.52 -3.42
C THR A 575 16.80 2.03 -2.20
N SER A 576 16.53 0.79 -1.84
CA SER A 576 17.26 0.05 -0.82
C SER A 576 17.51 -1.36 -1.32
N GLY A 577 18.65 -1.93 -0.95
CA GLY A 577 18.95 -3.28 -1.38
C GLY A 577 20.29 -3.79 -0.87
N GLN A 578 20.55 -5.05 -1.18
CA GLN A 578 21.81 -5.72 -0.96
C GLN A 578 22.09 -6.67 -2.11
N ILE A 579 23.36 -6.77 -2.47
CA ILE A 579 23.88 -7.78 -3.39
C ILE A 579 25.07 -8.43 -2.70
N LYS A 580 25.05 -9.76 -2.60
CA LYS A 580 26.15 -10.58 -2.10
C LYS A 580 26.45 -11.73 -3.05
N GLY A 581 27.73 -12.03 -3.18
CA GLY A 581 28.26 -13.18 -3.91
C GLY A 581 29.32 -13.86 -3.06
N GLY A 582 29.43 -15.18 -3.19
CA GLY A 582 30.19 -15.98 -2.26
C GLY A 582 30.43 -17.41 -2.69
N PHE A 583 30.86 -18.24 -1.75
CA PHE A 583 31.08 -19.66 -1.91
C PHE A 583 30.49 -20.40 -0.72
N GLY A 584 29.86 -21.55 -0.97
CA GLY A 584 29.23 -22.39 0.03
C GLY A 584 29.68 -23.83 -0.11
N GLU A 585 29.93 -24.48 1.03
CA GLU A 585 30.29 -25.89 1.16
C GLU A 585 29.28 -26.55 2.10
N LYS A 586 28.79 -27.73 1.71
CA LYS A 586 27.88 -28.60 2.48
C LYS A 586 28.57 -29.94 2.68
N ASP A 587 28.82 -30.27 3.93
CA ASP A 587 29.43 -31.52 4.37
C ASP A 587 28.36 -32.38 5.07
N TYR A 588 28.32 -33.66 4.73
CA TYR A 588 27.42 -34.62 5.38
C TYR A 588 28.16 -35.40 6.46
N ASP A 589 27.47 -35.69 7.55
CA ASP A 589 28.04 -36.45 8.68
C ASP A 589 28.29 -37.92 8.28
N GLN A 590 27.47 -38.45 7.36
CA GLN A 590 27.63 -39.79 6.83
C GLN A 590 28.77 -39.85 5.79
N PRO A 591 29.84 -40.64 6.03
CA PRO A 591 31.01 -40.67 5.14
C PRO A 591 30.73 -41.22 3.73
N ALA A 592 29.62 -41.94 3.56
CA ALA A 592 29.19 -42.45 2.25
C ALA A 592 28.61 -41.34 1.34
N LEU A 593 28.23 -40.19 1.92
CA LEU A 593 27.72 -39.05 1.20
C LEU A 593 28.87 -38.06 0.90
N SER A 594 29.11 -37.82 -0.38
CA SER A 594 30.05 -36.78 -0.82
C SER A 594 29.60 -35.39 -0.42
N SER A 595 30.54 -34.54 -0.01
CA SER A 595 30.31 -33.11 0.17
C SER A 595 29.99 -32.41 -1.16
N ALA A 596 29.40 -31.23 -1.07
CA ALA A 596 29.05 -30.40 -2.20
C ALA A 596 29.51 -28.95 -1.98
N ASP A 597 30.20 -28.39 -2.97
CA ASP A 597 30.69 -27.01 -2.91
C ASP A 597 30.37 -26.25 -4.20
N THR A 598 29.98 -24.98 -4.07
CA THR A 598 29.68 -24.13 -5.23
C THR A 598 29.61 -22.64 -4.88
N TRP A 599 29.57 -21.78 -5.89
CA TRP A 599 29.40 -20.34 -5.67
C TRP A 599 27.97 -20.01 -5.23
N MET A 600 27.76 -18.99 -4.41
CA MET A 600 26.43 -18.62 -3.93
C MET A 600 26.17 -17.15 -4.22
N ALA A 601 24.91 -16.77 -4.38
CA ALA A 601 24.55 -15.37 -4.57
C ALA A 601 23.18 -15.05 -3.99
N GLU A 602 23.01 -13.80 -3.59
CA GLU A 602 21.73 -13.27 -3.15
C GLU A 602 21.62 -11.79 -3.55
N ILE A 603 20.49 -11.43 -4.15
CA ILE A 603 20.14 -10.09 -4.60
C ILE A 603 18.79 -9.77 -3.99
N GLN A 604 18.71 -8.63 -3.32
CA GLN A 604 17.45 -8.06 -2.85
C GLN A 604 17.44 -6.57 -3.18
N VAL A 605 16.46 -6.13 -3.95
CA VAL A 605 16.31 -4.74 -4.34
C VAL A 605 14.86 -4.34 -4.18
N ASP A 606 14.66 -3.22 -3.49
CA ASP A 606 13.39 -2.52 -3.41
C ASP A 606 13.59 -1.12 -3.99
N HIS A 607 12.85 -0.81 -5.04
CA HIS A 607 13.00 0.41 -5.79
C HIS A 607 11.66 1.07 -6.05
N LEU A 608 11.52 2.30 -5.57
CA LEU A 608 10.43 3.20 -5.93
C LEU A 608 10.76 3.89 -7.26
N LEU A 609 10.22 3.34 -8.36
CA LEU A 609 10.37 3.89 -9.72
C LEU A 609 9.71 5.27 -9.83
N THR A 610 8.50 5.40 -9.28
CA THR A 610 7.72 6.65 -9.16
C THR A 610 7.01 6.67 -7.81
N SER A 611 6.37 7.77 -7.41
CA SER A 611 5.57 7.83 -6.17
C SER A 611 4.42 6.80 -6.11
N ARG A 612 4.04 6.21 -7.24
CA ARG A 612 2.96 5.21 -7.36
C ARG A 612 3.45 3.84 -7.80
N THR A 613 4.70 3.70 -8.21
CA THR A 613 5.24 2.47 -8.81
C THR A 613 6.43 1.97 -7.99
N ARG A 614 6.31 0.77 -7.41
CA ARG A 614 7.36 0.10 -6.65
C ARG A 614 7.72 -1.23 -7.31
N LEU A 615 9.01 -1.46 -7.49
CA LEU A 615 9.60 -2.67 -8.02
C LEU A 615 10.39 -3.38 -6.92
N ILE A 616 10.11 -4.64 -6.69
CA ILE A 616 10.86 -5.49 -5.77
C ILE A 616 11.47 -6.63 -6.59
N LEU A 617 12.77 -6.85 -6.43
CA LEU A 617 13.52 -7.95 -7.04
C LEU A 617 14.17 -8.74 -5.91
N ASN A 618 13.90 -10.04 -5.88
CA ASN A 618 14.63 -10.99 -5.05
C ASN A 618 15.21 -12.05 -5.97
N ALA A 619 16.49 -12.37 -5.81
CA ALA A 619 17.08 -13.50 -6.51
C ALA A 619 18.11 -14.17 -5.62
N TYR A 620 18.24 -15.48 -5.73
CA TYR A 620 19.27 -16.21 -5.00
C TYR A 620 19.69 -17.48 -5.72
N ARG A 621 20.89 -17.93 -5.37
CA ARG A 621 21.39 -19.27 -5.65
C ARG A 621 21.92 -19.85 -4.34
N ARG A 622 21.33 -20.97 -3.89
CA ARG A 622 21.69 -21.64 -2.63
C ARG A 622 21.33 -23.13 -2.65
N TYR A 623 21.78 -23.86 -1.64
CA TYR A 623 21.25 -25.19 -1.34
C TYR A 623 19.94 -25.09 -0.55
N ASP A 624 18.95 -25.86 -0.98
CA ASP A 624 17.69 -26.15 -0.29
C ASP A 624 17.65 -27.65 0.08
N GLU A 625 16.93 -27.95 1.16
CA GLU A 625 16.68 -29.30 1.66
C GLU A 625 15.59 -30.01 0.85
N PRO A 626 15.73 -31.32 0.59
CA PRO A 626 14.70 -32.09 -0.09
C PRO A 626 13.42 -32.19 0.77
N ILE A 627 12.28 -31.86 0.17
CA ILE A 627 10.94 -32.01 0.78
C ILE A 627 10.15 -33.06 -0.01
N GLY A 628 9.59 -34.07 0.64
CA GLY A 628 8.74 -35.09 -0.01
C GLY A 628 9.46 -36.04 -1.00
N GLU A 629 10.68 -35.73 -1.44
CA GLU A 629 11.58 -36.58 -2.25
C GLU A 629 12.20 -37.74 -1.44
N LEU A 630 11.95 -37.81 -0.14
CA LEU A 630 12.61 -38.73 0.81
C LEU A 630 11.87 -40.06 1.02
N VAL A 631 10.84 -40.36 0.23
CA VAL A 631 9.95 -41.51 0.46
C VAL A 631 10.27 -42.67 -0.47
N ASP A 632 10.85 -43.74 0.09
CA ASP A 632 10.55 -45.11 -0.34
C ASP A 632 10.34 -45.95 0.93
N LYS A 633 9.29 -46.77 0.91
CA LYS A 633 8.79 -47.51 2.08
C LYS A 633 9.45 -48.88 2.22
N ASP A 634 10.05 -49.42 1.15
CA ASP A 634 10.64 -50.76 1.15
C ASP A 634 11.84 -50.85 0.18
N ASP A 635 13.06 -50.93 0.73
CA ASP A 635 14.26 -51.52 0.11
C ASP A 635 15.03 -50.84 -1.05
N LEU A 636 14.69 -49.63 -1.52
CA LEU A 636 15.57 -48.88 -2.46
C LEU A 636 16.32 -47.75 -1.77
N GLN A 637 17.45 -48.06 -1.13
CA GLN A 637 18.40 -47.04 -0.61
C GLN A 637 19.01 -46.14 -1.70
N GLU A 638 18.74 -46.38 -2.99
CA GLU A 638 19.50 -45.78 -4.11
C GLU A 638 18.86 -44.53 -4.75
N ASN A 639 17.71 -44.03 -4.30
CA ASN A 639 16.92 -43.02 -5.05
C ASN A 639 16.82 -41.61 -4.45
N PHE A 640 17.58 -41.26 -3.41
CA PHE A 640 17.32 -40.02 -2.67
C PHE A 640 18.18 -38.84 -3.14
N THR A 641 17.52 -37.75 -3.52
CA THR A 641 18.16 -36.43 -3.65
C THR A 641 18.79 -36.04 -2.32
N LYS A 642 20.09 -35.72 -2.32
CA LYS A 642 20.80 -35.32 -1.10
C LYS A 642 20.55 -33.85 -0.75
N ASN A 643 20.59 -33.00 -1.77
CA ASN A 643 20.28 -31.58 -1.68
C ASN A 643 19.73 -31.09 -3.02
N ILE A 644 19.08 -29.92 -2.98
CA ILE A 644 18.58 -29.24 -4.17
C ILE A 644 19.39 -27.96 -4.33
N LEU A 645 20.04 -27.78 -5.48
CA LEU A 645 20.65 -26.51 -5.82
C LEU A 645 19.62 -25.64 -6.52
N THR A 646 19.09 -24.66 -5.78
CA THR A 646 17.98 -23.81 -6.22
C THR A 646 18.49 -22.47 -6.74
N HIS A 647 17.95 -22.06 -7.88
CA HIS A 647 18.10 -20.74 -8.46
C HIS A 647 16.72 -20.09 -8.53
N MET A 648 16.54 -18.97 -7.84
CA MET A 648 15.26 -18.27 -7.81
C MET A 648 15.43 -16.84 -8.30
N VAL A 649 14.48 -16.38 -9.12
CA VAL A 649 14.29 -14.96 -9.46
C VAL A 649 12.81 -14.63 -9.26
N GLY A 650 12.53 -13.69 -8.36
CA GLY A 650 11.21 -13.14 -8.10
C GLY A 650 11.17 -11.65 -8.38
N LEU A 651 10.15 -11.20 -9.10
CA LEU A 651 9.87 -9.82 -9.44
C LEU A 651 8.47 -9.45 -8.96
N SER A 652 8.32 -8.33 -8.27
CA SER A 652 7.01 -7.78 -7.88
C SER A 652 6.90 -6.33 -8.35
N LEU A 653 5.91 -6.03 -9.18
CA LEU A 653 5.58 -4.69 -9.64
C LEU A 653 4.27 -4.25 -9.00
N ASN A 654 4.34 -3.22 -8.15
CA ASN A 654 3.19 -2.66 -7.46
C ASN A 654 2.89 -1.28 -8.05
N TYR A 655 1.66 -1.05 -8.47
CA TYR A 655 1.20 0.22 -9.05
C TYR A 655 -0.09 0.72 -8.40
N ASN A 656 0.00 1.86 -7.71
CA ASN A 656 -1.15 2.54 -7.13
C ASN A 656 -1.83 3.40 -8.20
N PHE A 657 -2.84 2.84 -8.89
CA PHE A 657 -3.58 3.55 -9.93
C PHE A 657 -4.34 4.75 -9.36
N THR A 658 -5.01 4.55 -8.21
CA THR A 658 -5.62 5.62 -7.38
C THR A 658 -5.32 5.36 -5.89
N THR A 659 -5.89 6.16 -4.99
CA THR A 659 -5.81 5.93 -3.53
C THR A 659 -6.59 4.70 -3.06
N LYS A 660 -7.46 4.12 -3.90
CA LYS A 660 -8.26 2.93 -3.59
C LYS A 660 -7.98 1.74 -4.50
N LEU A 661 -7.46 1.97 -5.71
CA LEU A 661 -7.22 0.94 -6.70
C LEU A 661 -5.73 0.68 -6.84
N HIS A 662 -5.32 -0.54 -6.51
CA HIS A 662 -3.94 -1.00 -6.50
C HIS A 662 -3.82 -2.18 -7.47
N LEU A 663 -2.81 -2.12 -8.33
CA LEU A 663 -2.46 -3.21 -9.24
C LEU A 663 -1.15 -3.83 -8.77
N ASN A 664 -1.06 -5.15 -8.86
CA ASN A 664 0.16 -5.88 -8.59
C ASN A 664 0.40 -6.90 -9.72
N LEU A 665 1.67 -7.09 -10.06
CA LEU A 665 2.13 -8.19 -10.90
C LEU A 665 3.32 -8.86 -10.22
N ASP A 666 3.12 -10.10 -9.77
CA ASP A 666 4.17 -10.93 -9.21
C ASP A 666 4.60 -12.00 -10.22
N THR A 667 5.90 -12.18 -10.42
CA THR A 667 6.48 -13.19 -11.30
C THR A 667 7.59 -13.93 -10.55
N THR A 668 7.63 -15.25 -10.65
CA THR A 668 8.68 -16.08 -10.06
C THR A 668 9.18 -17.11 -11.08
N LEU A 669 10.50 -17.32 -11.09
CA LEU A 669 11.17 -18.39 -11.82
C LEU A 669 12.06 -19.15 -10.84
N PHE A 670 11.88 -20.47 -10.79
CA PHE A 670 12.76 -21.42 -10.12
C PHE A 670 13.46 -22.29 -11.16
N TYR A 671 14.72 -22.59 -10.90
CA TYR A 671 15.47 -23.64 -11.58
C TYR A 671 16.20 -24.47 -10.52
N ASP A 672 15.73 -25.71 -10.36
CA ASP A 672 16.16 -26.62 -9.32
C ASP A 672 16.94 -27.80 -9.90
N GLU A 673 18.12 -28.05 -9.36
CA GLU A 673 18.92 -29.23 -9.68
C GLU A 673 18.95 -30.19 -8.49
N TYR A 674 18.39 -31.38 -8.67
CA TYR A 674 18.28 -32.40 -7.63
C TYR A 674 19.55 -33.24 -7.62
N LYS A 675 20.44 -32.98 -6.67
CA LYS A 675 21.78 -33.57 -6.64
C LYS A 675 21.79 -35.00 -6.13
N ASP A 676 22.58 -35.82 -6.82
CA ASP A 676 22.80 -37.23 -6.52
C ASP A 676 21.53 -38.11 -6.47
N GLU A 677 20.46 -37.70 -7.15
CA GLU A 677 19.31 -38.54 -7.45
C GLU A 677 19.70 -39.60 -8.49
N LYS A 678 20.33 -40.70 -8.06
CA LYS A 678 20.87 -41.74 -8.96
C LYS A 678 20.15 -43.07 -8.76
N THR A 679 18.96 -43.19 -9.34
CA THR A 679 18.33 -44.48 -9.60
C THR A 679 19.13 -45.25 -10.63
N LEU A 680 19.97 -46.19 -10.19
CA LEU A 680 20.83 -47.00 -11.06
C LEU A 680 21.85 -46.15 -11.84
N SER A 681 22.97 -46.73 -12.24
CA SER A 681 24.12 -46.03 -12.84
C SER A 681 23.88 -45.34 -14.22
N THR A 682 22.63 -45.18 -14.65
CA THR A 682 22.23 -44.72 -16.00
C THR A 682 21.29 -43.50 -16.06
N ARG A 683 20.70 -43.04 -14.94
CA ARG A 683 19.82 -41.84 -14.95
C ARG A 683 20.60 -40.53 -14.74
N LYS A 684 20.09 -39.43 -15.31
CA LYS A 684 20.62 -38.06 -15.10
C LYS A 684 19.98 -37.45 -13.86
N GLU A 685 20.66 -36.51 -13.21
CA GLU A 685 20.06 -35.68 -12.14
C GLU A 685 18.80 -34.98 -12.65
N ARG A 686 17.75 -34.90 -11.83
CA ARG A 686 16.54 -34.16 -12.19
C ARG A 686 16.79 -32.67 -12.19
N GLN A 687 16.16 -32.02 -13.16
CA GLN A 687 16.22 -30.59 -13.39
C GLN A 687 14.80 -30.10 -13.63
N ASP A 688 14.35 -29.19 -12.78
CA ASP A 688 13.02 -28.62 -12.87
C ASP A 688 13.11 -27.11 -13.11
N THR A 689 12.32 -26.61 -14.04
CA THR A 689 12.09 -25.17 -14.24
C THR A 689 10.65 -24.88 -13.91
N GLU A 690 10.39 -24.08 -12.87
CA GLU A 690 9.03 -23.67 -12.50
C GLU A 690 8.88 -22.15 -12.71
N PHE A 691 7.88 -21.76 -13.49
CA PHE A 691 7.52 -20.38 -13.74
C PHE A 691 6.12 -20.09 -13.22
N ALA A 692 5.97 -18.96 -12.52
CA ALA A 692 4.68 -18.46 -12.06
C ALA A 692 4.51 -16.98 -12.39
N ILE A 693 3.32 -16.59 -12.84
CA ILE A 693 2.92 -15.19 -13.06
C ILE A 693 1.53 -14.93 -12.46
N SER A 694 1.42 -13.86 -11.68
CA SER A 694 0.25 -13.54 -10.86
C SER A 694 -0.15 -12.07 -10.96
N PRO A 695 -0.89 -11.64 -12.00
CA PRO A 695 -1.57 -10.35 -11.98
C PRO A 695 -2.67 -10.31 -10.91
N ALA A 696 -2.71 -9.21 -10.15
CA ALA A 696 -3.69 -8.98 -9.10
C ALA A 696 -4.22 -7.53 -9.09
N ILE A 697 -5.48 -7.39 -8.72
CA ILE A 697 -6.17 -6.13 -8.51
C ILE A 697 -6.68 -6.11 -7.07
N LYS A 698 -6.33 -5.05 -6.35
CA LYS A 698 -6.83 -4.78 -5.01
C LYS A 698 -7.62 -3.48 -5.02
N PHE A 699 -8.80 -3.52 -4.40
CA PHE A 699 -9.70 -2.39 -4.30
C PHE A 699 -10.12 -2.14 -2.85
N ASP A 700 -9.61 -1.04 -2.28
CA ASP A 700 -9.97 -0.56 -0.95
C ASP A 700 -11.32 0.18 -1.03
N PHE A 701 -12.41 -0.60 -1.01
CA PHE A 701 -13.78 -0.09 -1.11
C PHE A 701 -14.09 0.91 0.02
N MET A 702 -13.76 0.52 1.25
CA MET A 702 -13.83 1.34 2.46
C MET A 702 -12.55 1.20 3.29
N LYS A 703 -12.33 2.09 4.26
CA LYS A 703 -11.15 2.03 5.16
C LYS A 703 -11.03 0.71 5.93
N TRP A 704 -12.15 0.00 6.11
CA TRP A 704 -12.25 -1.26 6.85
C TRP A 704 -12.60 -2.45 5.95
N LEU A 705 -12.83 -2.27 4.64
CA LEU A 705 -13.22 -3.33 3.71
C LEU A 705 -12.47 -3.23 2.39
N THR A 706 -11.78 -4.30 2.05
CA THR A 706 -10.95 -4.44 0.85
C THR A 706 -11.36 -5.68 0.07
N PHE A 707 -11.31 -5.58 -1.26
CA PHE A 707 -11.46 -6.72 -2.17
C PHE A 707 -10.17 -6.96 -2.95
N ASP A 708 -9.74 -8.22 -3.05
CA ASP A 708 -8.58 -8.62 -3.85
C ASP A 708 -9.01 -9.68 -4.88
N LEU A 709 -8.68 -9.47 -6.15
CA LEU A 709 -8.87 -10.44 -7.24
C LEU A 709 -7.51 -10.74 -7.86
N ALA A 710 -7.13 -12.01 -7.94
CA ALA A 710 -5.91 -12.40 -8.63
C ALA A 710 -6.11 -13.66 -9.49
N TYR A 711 -5.28 -13.74 -10.52
CA TYR A 711 -5.12 -14.92 -11.37
C TYR A 711 -3.65 -15.31 -11.34
N THR A 712 -3.36 -16.59 -11.08
CA THR A 712 -2.00 -17.14 -11.08
C THR A 712 -1.94 -18.26 -12.10
N TYR A 713 -0.97 -18.17 -13.01
CA TYR A 713 -0.56 -19.25 -13.89
C TYR A 713 0.77 -19.80 -13.38
N THR A 714 0.83 -21.12 -13.18
CA THR A 714 2.06 -21.83 -12.83
C THR A 714 2.29 -22.97 -13.80
N ASN A 715 3.52 -23.08 -14.29
CA ASN A 715 3.95 -24.21 -15.10
C ASN A 715 5.32 -24.67 -14.61
N ARG A 716 5.47 -25.99 -14.48
CA ARG A 716 6.73 -26.64 -14.18
C ARG A 716 7.05 -27.62 -15.30
N ASP A 717 8.25 -27.47 -15.83
CA ASP A 717 8.83 -28.36 -16.84
C ASP A 717 10.03 -29.08 -16.22
N SER A 718 10.07 -30.40 -16.30
CA SER A 718 11.13 -31.25 -15.79
C SER A 718 11.79 -32.04 -16.94
N ASN A 719 13.02 -32.48 -16.73
CA ASN A 719 13.62 -33.51 -17.60
C ASN A 719 12.99 -34.91 -17.42
N TYR A 720 12.05 -35.04 -16.47
CA TYR A 720 11.25 -36.22 -16.19
C TYR A 720 9.76 -35.85 -16.24
N SER A 721 9.05 -36.28 -17.29
CA SER A 721 7.69 -35.83 -17.58
C SER A 721 6.66 -36.14 -16.49
N GLU A 722 6.92 -37.10 -15.60
CA GLU A 722 6.04 -37.37 -14.44
C GLU A 722 5.94 -36.20 -13.45
N PHE A 723 6.87 -35.25 -13.52
CA PHE A 723 6.97 -34.09 -12.65
C PHE A 723 6.48 -32.79 -13.30
N ASP A 724 6.13 -32.83 -14.58
CA ASP A 724 5.56 -31.69 -15.30
C ASP A 724 4.18 -31.36 -14.73
N TYR A 725 3.82 -30.08 -14.66
CA TYR A 725 2.44 -29.69 -14.40
C TYR A 725 2.12 -28.28 -14.88
N GLU A 726 0.83 -28.04 -15.09
CA GLU A 726 0.25 -26.73 -15.33
C GLU A 726 -0.90 -26.51 -14.33
N ASP A 727 -0.97 -25.33 -13.73
CA ASP A 727 -2.05 -24.94 -12.81
C ASP A 727 -2.50 -23.50 -13.08
N HIS A 728 -3.83 -23.33 -13.10
CA HIS A 728 -4.51 -22.06 -13.15
C HIS A 728 -5.26 -21.86 -11.84
N THR A 729 -4.82 -20.88 -11.07
CA THR A 729 -5.48 -20.50 -9.82
C THR A 729 -6.15 -19.14 -9.98
N VAL A 730 -7.41 -19.02 -9.57
CA VAL A 730 -8.13 -17.73 -9.48
C VAL A 730 -8.63 -17.56 -8.07
N TYR A 731 -8.41 -16.40 -7.44
CA TYR A 731 -9.05 -16.12 -6.16
C TYR A 731 -9.69 -14.74 -6.10
N LEU A 732 -10.78 -14.69 -5.34
CA LEU A 732 -11.44 -13.48 -4.88
C LEU A 732 -11.44 -13.47 -3.36
N ARG A 733 -10.92 -12.40 -2.76
CA ARG A 733 -10.86 -12.22 -1.31
C ARG A 733 -11.63 -10.95 -0.92
N ALA A 734 -12.34 -11.04 0.20
CA ALA A 734 -12.84 -9.89 0.94
C ALA A 734 -12.16 -9.87 2.31
N SER A 735 -11.55 -8.74 2.67
CA SER A 735 -10.81 -8.57 3.92
C SER A 735 -11.39 -7.39 4.72
N ILE A 736 -11.62 -7.62 6.01
CA ILE A 736 -12.10 -6.65 6.97
C ILE A 736 -11.01 -6.37 8.00
N TYR A 737 -10.74 -5.09 8.25
CA TYR A 737 -9.76 -4.63 9.24
C TYR A 737 -10.44 -3.67 10.21
N GLN A 738 -10.40 -3.96 11.52
CA GLN A 738 -10.97 -3.12 12.58
C GLN A 738 -9.88 -2.63 13.51
#